data_AF-A0A1A0JU48-F1
#
_entry.id   AF-A0A1A0JU48-F1
#
_cell.length_a   1.000
_cell.length_b   1.000
_cell.length_c   1.000
_cell.angle_alpha   90.00
_cell.angle_beta   90.00
_cell.angle_gamma   90.00
#
_symmetry.space_group_name_H-M   'P 1'
#
loop_
_entity.id
_entity.type
_entity.pdbx_description
1 polymer ?
#
loop_
_entity_poly.entity_id
_entity_poly.type
_entity_poly.pdbx_seq_one_letter_code
_entity_poly.pdbx_strand_id
1 'polypeptide(L)'
;MATLSVREIEQRVTQIAEQDEFGDDLLFDLLLAYGRAQSNVTRLRKGSYNVAEDPSRDYAQKNIVYFRPLVDADAPASPAEREAKLLDAVQHLRTHERVIRYNTRFVIATDYHWLAAVDIKTNENRIFPLGQLAKHYSFFLPWAGMEKAQFAAEKHADTKAAQHMGELFDALVKANAVSLQTDEDRHRLNVFFTRLLFCYFAEDTGLFPDGSFTQAIASHSREDGTGTNTIIEEIFAALDVADKSDSPAHLQVFPYVNGRLFSNDERFQVPHFDAKSRDLLIRLGRLIWQDINPDIFGSMFQAVVHSGSRSELGQHYTSVPNILKTIEPLFLDELKQQFEAAYDSAPRLEKLLHRIGNIKVFDPACGSGNFLVIAYKELRRLEHAILQRLETLSVKRQTLFEQSVVKIDNFYGIEIDDFATEVAILALWIAKHQMNQEFEDKFGVTLHMIPLRSMGQITCANATRVDWEEICPHDSDDEVYLIGNPPYLGSSMQSKEQKEDLALAYGSRPFSKNQDYISAWFIKGAKFIRESNAQLAFVSTNSVAQGDHVSLLFPELFNMGLEIGYAYTSFKWTNSARGNAGVTVCVISLRLPSTKQKYLFDGDTRIEAKQINGYLADGPLVTIPRRTTPLRPELPKMLFGSKPTDGGFLNLDRRERDDLVGNSPHARKFIKHYVGAADFIRGEERYCLWINDEDVPEVRAIPDIDRRLDAIKKFRLDSKAASTRDYAEYPHRFRQRAYKPTESIIVPSISSGRREYVPIGFLGPDTVISNKGFAIYDAEPWLFALLTSKMHMAWLGAVGGRMREDFQYSNTIVYNNFPVPDLKPKTKEQLTQTALRILDVREYYCENTLAELYDPDKMPDLLREAHDNNDALVDKIYQRGSKPFHSDDERLAELFKRYEEMTAGEN
;
A
#
# COMPACT_ATOMS: atom_id res chain seq x y z
N MET A 1 -15.50 0.77 23.64
CA MET A 1 -14.27 1.03 24.43
C MET A 1 -14.31 2.48 24.87
N ALA A 2 -13.75 2.81 26.04
CA ALA A 2 -13.56 4.22 26.38
C ALA A 2 -12.38 4.75 25.54
N THR A 3 -12.56 5.87 24.85
CA THR A 3 -11.47 6.57 24.14
C THR A 3 -10.60 7.27 25.18
N LEU A 4 -9.51 6.60 25.59
CA LEU A 4 -8.50 7.17 26.49
C LEU A 4 -7.41 7.87 25.67
N SER A 5 -6.83 8.93 26.20
CA SER A 5 -5.62 9.55 25.66
C SER A 5 -4.36 8.80 26.14
N VAL A 6 -3.26 8.93 25.39
CA VAL A 6 -1.96 8.31 25.74
C VAL A 6 -1.51 8.70 27.16
N ARG A 7 -1.74 9.96 27.55
CA ARG A 7 -1.37 10.50 28.86
C ARG A 7 -2.21 9.90 30.01
N GLU A 8 -3.49 9.64 29.77
CA GLU A 8 -4.35 8.97 30.76
C GLU A 8 -3.95 7.51 30.95
N ILE A 9 -3.56 6.83 29.87
CA ILE A 9 -3.04 5.46 29.93
C ILE A 9 -1.74 5.43 30.73
N GLU A 10 -0.79 6.33 30.42
CA GLU A 10 0.46 6.46 31.15
C GLU A 10 0.21 6.61 32.66
N GLN A 11 -0.65 7.55 33.06
CA GLN A 11 -0.99 7.79 34.48
C GLN A 11 -1.59 6.55 35.16
N ARG A 12 -2.50 5.83 34.49
CA ARG A 12 -3.11 4.61 35.04
C ARG A 12 -2.10 3.48 35.19
N VAL A 13 -1.20 3.32 34.23
CA VAL A 13 -0.13 2.31 34.31
C VAL A 13 0.91 2.68 35.37
N THR A 14 1.22 3.96 35.56
CA THR A 14 2.07 4.44 36.66
C THR A 14 1.50 4.05 38.02
N GLN A 15 0.19 4.20 38.24
CA GLN A 15 -0.46 3.78 39.49
C GLN A 15 -0.33 2.28 39.77
N ILE A 16 -0.35 1.45 38.72
CA ILE A 16 -0.11 0.00 38.86
C ILE A 16 1.36 -0.25 39.19
N ALA A 17 2.29 0.43 38.52
CA ALA A 17 3.73 0.25 38.71
C ALA A 17 4.25 0.67 40.09
N GLU A 18 3.49 1.49 40.83
CA GLU A 18 3.81 1.96 42.19
C GLU A 18 3.36 0.97 43.29
N GLN A 19 2.75 -0.16 42.94
CA GLN A 19 2.41 -1.21 43.90
C GLN A 19 3.66 -1.90 44.46
N ASP A 20 3.69 -2.17 45.77
CA ASP A 20 4.82 -2.82 46.43
C ASP A 20 4.95 -4.32 46.06
N GLU A 21 3.84 -4.97 45.71
CA GLU A 21 3.78 -6.38 45.30
C GLU A 21 2.82 -6.55 44.11
N PHE A 22 3.22 -7.35 43.13
CA PHE A 22 2.38 -7.74 41.99
C PHE A 22 1.90 -9.19 42.16
N GLY A 23 0.70 -9.50 41.66
CA GLY A 23 0.14 -10.85 41.75
C GLY A 23 -0.86 -11.13 40.64
N ASP A 24 -1.74 -12.09 40.86
CA ASP A 24 -2.71 -12.60 39.88
C ASP A 24 -3.64 -11.53 39.30
N ASP A 25 -3.79 -10.38 39.98
CA ASP A 25 -4.60 -9.26 39.51
C ASP A 25 -3.95 -8.43 38.38
N LEU A 26 -2.62 -8.55 38.19
CA LEU A 26 -1.81 -7.71 37.28
C LEU A 26 -2.37 -7.62 35.86
N LEU A 27 -2.73 -8.75 35.24
CA LEU A 27 -3.27 -8.78 33.89
C LEU A 27 -4.57 -7.97 33.79
N PHE A 28 -5.45 -8.13 34.77
CA PHE A 28 -6.76 -7.51 34.76
C PHE A 28 -6.66 -6.01 34.95
N ASP A 29 -5.80 -5.57 35.87
CA ASP A 29 -5.53 -4.16 36.13
C ASP A 29 -4.91 -3.48 34.90
N LEU A 30 -3.97 -4.16 34.23
CA LEU A 30 -3.43 -3.72 32.95
C LEU A 30 -4.56 -3.56 31.91
N LEU A 31 -5.37 -4.58 31.65
CA LEU A 31 -6.45 -4.48 30.65
C LEU A 31 -7.41 -3.30 30.96
N LEU A 32 -7.71 -3.03 32.23
CA LEU A 32 -8.53 -1.89 32.63
C LEU A 32 -7.83 -0.54 32.42
N ALA A 33 -6.52 -0.45 32.71
CA ALA A 33 -5.71 0.74 32.47
C ALA A 33 -5.73 1.17 30.99
N TYR A 34 -5.74 0.20 30.06
CA TYR A 34 -5.84 0.42 28.61
C TYR A 34 -7.28 0.55 28.09
N GLY A 35 -8.29 0.71 28.95
CA GLY A 35 -9.65 1.07 28.54
C GLY A 35 -10.53 -0.09 28.08
N ARG A 36 -10.15 -1.34 28.40
CA ARG A 36 -10.99 -2.53 28.16
C ARG A 36 -12.19 -2.51 29.11
N ALA A 37 -13.35 -2.96 28.64
CA ALA A 37 -14.59 -2.89 29.42
C ALA A 37 -14.53 -3.79 30.68
N GLN A 38 -14.92 -3.26 31.83
CA GLN A 38 -14.97 -3.98 33.12
C GLN A 38 -15.72 -5.31 33.02
N SER A 39 -16.81 -5.35 32.25
CA SER A 39 -17.60 -6.56 32.00
C SER A 39 -16.78 -7.65 31.32
N ASN A 40 -15.91 -7.30 30.36
CA ASN A 40 -15.09 -8.25 29.63
C ASN A 40 -13.96 -8.79 30.50
N VAL A 41 -13.31 -7.91 31.26
CA VAL A 41 -12.24 -8.28 32.21
C VAL A 41 -12.79 -9.21 33.30
N THR A 42 -13.97 -8.90 33.85
CA THR A 42 -14.64 -9.76 34.85
C THR A 42 -14.98 -11.14 34.28
N ARG A 43 -15.42 -11.22 33.02
CA ARG A 43 -15.71 -12.50 32.35
C ARG A 43 -14.46 -13.32 32.05
N LEU A 44 -13.33 -12.67 31.76
CA LEU A 44 -12.04 -13.34 31.63
C LEU A 44 -11.62 -13.94 32.97
N ARG A 45 -11.69 -13.15 34.05
CA ARG A 45 -11.38 -13.58 35.41
C ARG A 45 -12.23 -14.76 35.90
N LYS A 46 -13.53 -14.74 35.60
CA LYS A 46 -14.48 -15.82 35.94
C LYS A 46 -14.37 -17.05 35.03
N GLY A 47 -13.42 -17.06 34.09
CA GLY A 47 -13.19 -18.17 33.17
C GLY A 47 -14.11 -18.20 31.94
N SER A 48 -15.18 -17.40 31.89
CA SER A 48 -16.15 -17.43 30.77
C SER A 48 -15.55 -16.97 29.43
N TYR A 49 -14.49 -16.15 29.48
CA TYR A 49 -13.71 -15.73 28.31
C TYR A 49 -12.29 -16.31 28.31
N ASN A 50 -11.93 -17.10 29.31
CA ASN A 50 -10.62 -17.72 29.37
C ASN A 50 -10.60 -18.94 28.44
N VAL A 51 -9.80 -18.86 27.39
CA VAL A 51 -9.62 -19.91 26.39
C VAL A 51 -8.24 -20.55 26.47
N ALA A 52 -7.53 -20.37 27.59
CA ALA A 52 -6.23 -20.96 27.82
C ALA A 52 -6.30 -22.49 27.85
N GLU A 53 -5.17 -23.15 27.61
CA GLU A 53 -5.08 -24.60 27.68
C GLU A 53 -5.27 -25.10 29.12
N ASP A 54 -4.62 -24.43 30.07
CA ASP A 54 -4.79 -24.64 31.50
C ASP A 54 -5.41 -23.39 32.16
N PRO A 55 -6.75 -23.30 32.26
CA PRO A 55 -7.42 -22.15 32.84
C PRO A 55 -7.18 -21.95 34.34
N SER A 56 -6.55 -22.93 35.02
CA SER A 56 -6.19 -22.82 36.44
C SER A 56 -4.90 -22.05 36.67
N ARG A 57 -4.06 -21.95 35.62
CA ARG A 57 -2.77 -21.26 35.65
C ARG A 57 -2.72 -20.08 34.68
N ASP A 58 -3.20 -20.28 33.46
CA ASP A 58 -3.02 -19.36 32.33
C ASP A 58 -4.32 -18.60 32.03
N TYR A 59 -4.20 -17.38 31.49
CA TYR A 59 -5.32 -16.59 31.00
C TYR A 59 -5.14 -16.27 29.52
N ALA A 60 -6.04 -16.75 28.67
CA ALA A 60 -6.05 -16.41 27.26
C ALA A 60 -7.39 -15.83 26.85
N GLN A 61 -7.36 -14.74 26.08
CA GLN A 61 -8.53 -14.09 25.51
C GLN A 61 -8.33 -13.90 24.01
N LYS A 62 -9.29 -14.39 23.22
CA LYS A 62 -9.30 -14.28 21.75
C LYS A 62 -9.04 -12.86 21.27
N ASN A 63 -8.15 -12.72 20.29
CA ASN A 63 -7.66 -11.47 19.69
C ASN A 63 -6.88 -10.52 20.62
N ILE A 64 -6.68 -10.85 21.89
CA ILE A 64 -6.22 -9.88 22.90
C ILE A 64 -4.91 -10.27 23.56
N VAL A 65 -4.88 -11.40 24.27
CA VAL A 65 -3.71 -11.75 25.08
C VAL A 65 -3.69 -13.24 25.40
N TYR A 66 -2.50 -13.81 25.47
CA TYR A 66 -2.21 -15.03 26.22
C TYR A 66 -1.22 -14.65 27.34
N PHE A 67 -1.59 -14.91 28.60
CA PHE A 67 -0.83 -14.54 29.79
C PHE A 67 -0.54 -15.79 30.62
N ARG A 68 0.74 -16.02 30.92
CA ARG A 68 1.23 -17.16 31.71
C ARG A 68 2.05 -16.69 32.91
N PRO A 69 1.57 -16.90 34.14
CA PRO A 69 2.40 -16.77 35.33
C PRO A 69 3.30 -18.01 35.50
N LEU A 70 4.56 -17.79 35.88
CA LEU A 70 5.52 -18.85 36.21
C LEU A 70 5.54 -19.04 37.73
N VAL A 71 5.00 -20.16 38.20
CA VAL A 71 4.65 -20.41 39.62
C VAL A 71 5.88 -20.77 40.51
N ASP A 72 7.10 -20.79 39.96
CA ASP A 72 8.36 -21.09 40.67
C ASP A 72 9.19 -19.83 41.00
N ALA A 73 8.54 -18.75 41.45
CA ALA A 73 9.17 -17.44 41.67
C ALA A 73 10.04 -17.34 42.94
N ASP A 74 9.96 -18.30 43.86
CA ASP A 74 10.65 -18.28 45.17
C ASP A 74 12.07 -18.90 45.17
N ALA A 75 12.54 -19.43 44.04
CA ALA A 75 13.95 -19.78 43.91
C ALA A 75 14.79 -18.51 43.71
N PRO A 76 15.85 -18.25 44.50
CA PRO A 76 16.72 -17.10 44.28
C PRO A 76 17.48 -17.27 42.95
N ALA A 77 16.88 -16.77 41.87
CA ALA A 77 17.47 -16.69 40.54
C ALA A 77 18.00 -15.27 40.30
N SER A 78 19.19 -15.18 39.74
CA SER A 78 19.79 -13.91 39.30
C SER A 78 18.94 -13.23 38.22
N PRO A 79 19.05 -11.91 38.02
CA PRO A 79 18.32 -11.20 36.96
C PRO A 79 18.49 -11.83 35.56
N ALA A 80 19.69 -12.30 35.22
CA ALA A 80 19.98 -12.95 33.95
C ALA A 80 19.25 -14.29 33.78
N GLU A 81 19.14 -15.09 34.85
CA GLU A 81 18.40 -16.37 34.83
C GLU A 81 16.89 -16.16 34.72
N ARG A 82 16.35 -15.13 35.37
CA ARG A 82 14.94 -14.74 35.23
C ARG A 82 14.63 -14.29 33.80
N GLU A 83 15.51 -13.45 33.25
CA GLU A 83 15.39 -12.96 31.87
C GLU A 83 15.39 -14.11 30.86
N ALA A 84 16.35 -15.03 30.96
CA ALA A 84 16.41 -16.20 30.08
C ALA A 84 15.16 -17.08 30.18
N LYS A 85 14.68 -17.40 31.40
CA LYS A 85 13.46 -18.22 31.59
C LYS A 85 12.21 -17.57 31.03
N LEU A 86 12.05 -16.26 31.22
CA LEU A 86 10.87 -15.52 30.75
C LEU A 86 10.89 -15.37 29.23
N LEU A 87 12.05 -15.11 28.64
CA LEU A 87 12.22 -15.08 27.17
C LEU A 87 11.86 -16.45 26.57
N ASP A 88 12.41 -17.52 27.13
CA ASP A 88 12.12 -18.90 26.71
C ASP A 88 10.60 -19.20 26.76
N ALA A 89 9.96 -18.88 27.89
CA ALA A 89 8.52 -19.07 28.06
C ALA A 89 7.68 -18.30 27.02
N VAL A 90 8.04 -17.05 26.71
CA VAL A 90 7.32 -16.25 25.71
C VAL A 90 7.58 -16.73 24.28
N GLN A 91 8.80 -17.15 23.95
CA GLN A 91 9.12 -17.72 22.63
C GLN A 91 8.31 -19.00 22.38
N HIS A 92 8.24 -19.89 23.36
CA HIS A 92 7.39 -21.08 23.29
C HIS A 92 5.91 -20.74 23.17
N LEU A 93 5.42 -19.78 23.95
CA LEU A 93 4.02 -19.36 23.88
C LEU A 93 3.65 -18.71 22.54
N ARG A 94 4.57 -17.97 21.90
CA ARG A 94 4.32 -17.26 20.63
C ARG A 94 3.84 -18.19 19.54
N THR A 95 4.33 -19.43 19.55
CA THR A 95 4.02 -20.44 18.55
C THR A 95 2.99 -21.46 19.04
N HIS A 96 2.40 -21.26 20.24
CA HIS A 96 1.47 -22.18 20.86
C HIS A 96 0.15 -22.31 20.06
N GLU A 97 -0.41 -23.52 19.98
CA GLU A 97 -1.64 -23.78 19.22
C GLU A 97 -2.81 -22.85 19.59
N ARG A 98 -3.01 -22.58 20.88
CA ARG A 98 -4.04 -21.64 21.39
C ARG A 98 -3.82 -20.19 20.95
N VAL A 99 -2.57 -19.75 20.86
CA VAL A 99 -2.21 -18.39 20.40
C VAL A 99 -2.58 -18.25 18.93
N ILE A 100 -2.25 -19.25 18.11
CA ILE A 100 -2.58 -19.31 16.68
C ILE A 100 -4.10 -19.42 16.47
N ARG A 101 -4.75 -20.37 17.16
CA ARG A 101 -6.19 -20.64 17.11
C ARG A 101 -7.02 -19.38 17.40
N TYR A 102 -6.65 -18.64 18.45
CA TYR A 102 -7.41 -17.49 18.91
C TYR A 102 -6.80 -16.13 18.51
N ASN A 103 -5.79 -16.14 17.64
CA ASN A 103 -5.13 -14.96 17.07
C ASN A 103 -4.79 -13.90 18.12
N THR A 104 -4.22 -14.30 19.26
CA THR A 104 -3.99 -13.39 20.40
C THR A 104 -3.02 -12.27 20.03
N ARG A 105 -3.34 -11.00 20.34
CA ARG A 105 -2.47 -9.87 20.01
C ARG A 105 -1.15 -9.86 20.79
N PHE A 106 -1.20 -10.13 22.10
CA PHE A 106 0.00 -10.20 22.93
C PHE A 106 0.18 -11.58 23.54
N VAL A 107 1.44 -11.96 23.74
CA VAL A 107 1.83 -13.11 24.55
C VAL A 107 2.71 -12.60 25.69
N ILE A 108 2.38 -12.94 26.93
CA ILE A 108 3.01 -12.40 28.13
C ILE A 108 3.36 -13.56 29.08
N ALA A 109 4.59 -13.57 29.58
CA ALA A 109 5.01 -14.40 30.70
C ALA A 109 5.55 -13.52 31.84
N THR A 110 5.27 -13.90 33.09
CA THR A 110 5.74 -13.15 34.26
C THR A 110 5.96 -14.05 35.47
N ASP A 111 6.92 -13.68 36.31
CA ASP A 111 7.16 -14.24 37.65
C ASP A 111 6.76 -13.25 38.76
N TYR A 112 5.92 -12.26 38.40
CA TYR A 112 5.48 -11.13 39.24
C TYR A 112 6.59 -10.21 39.76
N HIS A 113 7.83 -10.38 39.29
CA HIS A 113 8.92 -9.43 39.50
C HIS A 113 9.37 -8.82 38.17
N TRP A 114 9.38 -9.64 37.13
CA TRP A 114 9.73 -9.34 35.76
C TRP A 114 8.61 -9.78 34.83
N LEU A 115 8.53 -9.13 33.68
CA LEU A 115 7.57 -9.42 32.65
C LEU A 115 8.28 -9.47 31.30
N ALA A 116 8.08 -10.57 30.58
CA ALA A 116 8.39 -10.68 29.17
C ALA A 116 7.08 -10.66 28.38
N ALA A 117 7.05 -9.88 27.31
CA ALA A 117 5.90 -9.81 26.43
C ALA A 117 6.32 -9.69 24.96
N VAL A 118 5.52 -10.27 24.09
CA VAL A 118 5.65 -10.17 22.63
C VAL A 118 4.32 -9.72 22.04
N ASP A 119 4.39 -8.72 21.17
CA ASP A 119 3.30 -8.34 20.28
C ASP A 119 3.33 -9.24 19.04
N ILE A 120 2.32 -10.09 18.85
CA ILE A 120 2.27 -11.05 17.73
C ILE A 120 2.13 -10.36 16.38
N LYS A 121 1.51 -9.17 16.32
CA LYS A 121 1.29 -8.46 15.06
C LYS A 121 2.55 -7.75 14.58
N THR A 122 3.31 -7.16 15.49
CA THR A 122 4.54 -6.41 15.17
C THR A 122 5.82 -7.21 15.40
N ASN A 123 5.72 -8.38 16.03
CA ASN A 123 6.84 -9.20 16.49
C ASN A 123 7.78 -8.50 17.50
N GLU A 124 7.39 -7.33 18.05
CA GLU A 124 8.17 -6.61 19.05
C GLU A 124 8.17 -7.38 20.38
N ASN A 125 9.36 -7.62 20.93
CA ASN A 125 9.53 -8.21 22.25
C ASN A 125 9.96 -7.15 23.29
N ARG A 126 9.54 -7.33 24.53
CA ARG A 126 9.97 -6.53 25.67
C ARG A 126 10.17 -7.43 26.87
N ILE A 127 11.29 -7.25 27.55
CA ILE A 127 11.50 -7.81 28.87
C ILE A 127 12.00 -6.73 29.82
N PHE A 128 11.40 -6.64 31.00
CA PHE A 128 11.74 -5.63 31.99
C PHE A 128 11.23 -6.00 33.40
N PRO A 129 11.82 -5.44 34.47
CA PRO A 129 11.28 -5.52 35.83
C PRO A 129 9.93 -4.78 35.92
N LEU A 130 8.95 -5.32 36.64
CA LEU A 130 7.61 -4.72 36.76
C LEU A 130 7.59 -3.33 37.39
N GLY A 131 8.56 -2.99 38.25
CA GLY A 131 8.73 -1.60 38.72
C GLY A 131 9.05 -0.59 37.61
N GLN A 132 9.41 -1.05 36.40
CA GLN A 132 9.60 -0.22 35.20
C GLN A 132 8.41 -0.25 34.25
N LEU A 133 7.29 -0.90 34.61
CA LEU A 133 6.10 -1.04 33.77
C LEU A 133 5.60 0.31 33.22
N ALA A 134 5.66 1.38 34.03
CA ALA A 134 5.33 2.74 33.63
C ALA A 134 6.20 3.26 32.47
N LYS A 135 7.46 2.84 32.33
CA LYS A 135 8.34 3.25 31.21
C LYS A 135 7.99 2.55 29.91
N HIS A 136 7.36 1.38 30.01
CA HIS A 136 7.01 0.52 28.88
C HIS A 136 5.53 0.60 28.50
N TYR A 137 4.75 1.50 29.10
CA TYR A 137 3.31 1.61 28.86
C TYR A 137 2.94 1.74 27.37
N SER A 138 3.80 2.37 26.57
CA SER A 138 3.55 2.52 25.14
C SER A 138 3.40 1.16 24.44
N PHE A 139 4.09 0.10 24.90
CA PHE A 139 4.08 -1.25 24.31
C PHE A 139 2.70 -1.87 24.21
N PHE A 140 1.85 -1.68 25.22
CA PHE A 140 0.50 -2.25 25.23
C PHE A 140 -0.60 -1.30 24.71
N LEU A 141 -0.24 -0.17 24.09
CA LEU A 141 -1.18 0.77 23.46
C LEU A 141 -2.16 0.12 22.45
N PRO A 142 -1.80 -0.95 21.71
CA PRO A 142 -2.75 -1.66 20.86
C PRO A 142 -3.99 -2.18 21.61
N TRP A 143 -3.93 -2.46 22.92
CA TRP A 143 -5.14 -2.80 23.70
C TRP A 143 -6.15 -1.65 23.78
N ALA A 144 -5.69 -0.40 23.68
CA ALA A 144 -6.50 0.81 23.63
C ALA A 144 -6.93 1.20 22.21
N GLY A 145 -6.63 0.38 21.19
CA GLY A 145 -6.93 0.67 19.79
C GLY A 145 -5.97 1.67 19.14
N MET A 146 -4.85 1.98 19.79
CA MET A 146 -3.78 2.81 19.22
C MET A 146 -2.67 1.91 18.71
N GLU A 147 -2.56 1.78 17.39
CA GLU A 147 -1.42 1.08 16.80
C GLU A 147 -0.15 1.92 17.01
N LYS A 148 0.89 1.29 17.55
CA LYS A 148 2.18 1.94 17.67
C LYS A 148 2.76 2.14 16.27
N ALA A 149 3.16 3.36 15.97
CA ALA A 149 4.14 3.61 14.92
C ALA A 149 5.51 3.19 15.43
N GLN A 150 5.81 1.88 15.51
CA GLN A 150 7.13 1.41 15.95
C GLN A 150 7.84 0.58 14.89
N PHE A 151 8.71 1.28 14.18
CA PHE A 151 9.69 0.79 13.20
C PHE A 151 11.13 1.05 13.72
N ALA A 152 11.37 0.96 15.03
CA ALA A 152 12.57 1.58 15.63
C ALA A 152 13.73 0.63 15.94
N ALA A 153 13.46 -0.61 16.40
CA ALA A 153 14.52 -1.54 16.82
C ALA A 153 15.01 -2.43 15.66
N GLU A 154 14.10 -3.09 14.94
CA GLU A 154 14.38 -3.91 13.75
C GLU A 154 15.11 -3.10 12.66
N LYS A 155 14.67 -1.85 12.47
CA LYS A 155 15.29 -0.91 11.55
C LYS A 155 16.78 -0.67 11.83
N HIS A 156 17.27 -0.87 13.05
CA HIS A 156 18.69 -0.59 13.34
C HIS A 156 19.64 -1.65 12.76
N ALA A 157 19.31 -2.94 12.89
CA ALA A 157 20.09 -4.02 12.28
C ALA A 157 19.99 -3.96 10.75
N ASP A 158 18.76 -3.84 10.25
CA ASP A 158 18.41 -3.72 8.84
C ASP A 158 19.11 -2.52 8.16
N THR A 159 19.03 -1.33 8.77
CA THR A 159 19.66 -0.11 8.22
C THR A 159 21.18 -0.21 8.25
N LYS A 160 21.76 -0.80 9.30
CA LYS A 160 23.21 -1.01 9.38
C LYS A 160 23.71 -1.97 8.32
N ALA A 161 23.03 -3.10 8.13
CA ALA A 161 23.35 -4.07 7.11
C ALA A 161 23.28 -3.45 5.71
N ALA A 162 22.21 -2.69 5.43
CA ALA A 162 22.06 -1.98 4.16
C ALA A 162 23.13 -0.94 3.92
N GLN A 163 23.47 -0.16 4.96
CA GLN A 163 24.55 0.82 4.87
C GLN A 163 25.89 0.14 4.57
N HIS A 164 26.27 -0.88 5.32
CA HIS A 164 27.54 -1.58 5.14
C HIS A 164 27.62 -2.29 3.77
N MET A 165 26.52 -2.88 3.30
CA MET A 165 26.46 -3.45 1.94
C MET A 165 26.63 -2.38 0.87
N GLY A 166 26.05 -1.19 1.06
CA GLY A 166 26.23 -0.04 0.17
C GLY A 166 27.67 0.46 0.13
N GLU A 167 28.32 0.52 1.28
CA GLU A 167 29.74 0.89 1.39
C GLU A 167 30.64 -0.15 0.70
N LEU A 168 30.34 -1.45 0.84
CA LEU A 168 31.06 -2.51 0.14
C LEU A 168 30.86 -2.41 -1.38
N PHE A 169 29.63 -2.17 -1.84
CA PHE A 169 29.31 -2.03 -3.26
C PHE A 169 30.11 -0.89 -3.91
N ASP A 170 30.11 0.29 -3.30
CA ASP A 170 30.90 1.44 -3.77
C ASP A 170 32.40 1.13 -3.81
N ALA A 171 32.91 0.44 -2.78
CA ALA A 171 34.32 0.07 -2.70
C ALA A 171 34.70 -0.89 -3.84
N LEU A 172 33.85 -1.89 -4.13
CA LEU A 172 34.07 -2.85 -5.21
C LEU A 172 33.96 -2.21 -6.59
N VAL A 173 32.97 -1.35 -6.82
CA VAL A 173 32.82 -0.58 -8.08
C VAL A 173 34.08 0.25 -8.34
N LYS A 174 34.60 0.92 -7.30
CA LYS A 174 35.81 1.72 -7.40
C LYS A 174 37.06 0.87 -7.64
N ALA A 175 37.23 -0.23 -6.91
CA ALA A 175 38.41 -1.09 -7.00
C ALA A 175 38.52 -1.80 -8.37
N ASN A 176 37.38 -2.07 -9.01
CA ASN A 176 37.31 -2.80 -10.27
C ASN A 176 37.08 -1.90 -11.50
N ALA A 177 37.05 -0.57 -11.31
CA ALA A 177 36.74 0.41 -12.36
C ALA A 177 35.45 0.09 -13.15
N VAL A 178 34.44 -0.45 -12.46
CA VAL A 178 33.18 -0.87 -13.08
C VAL A 178 32.38 0.37 -13.47
N SER A 179 31.99 0.46 -14.74
CA SER A 179 31.33 1.65 -15.27
C SER A 179 29.87 1.78 -14.81
N LEU A 180 29.24 0.66 -14.44
CA LEU A 180 27.79 0.51 -14.19
C LEU A 180 26.90 1.00 -15.35
N GLN A 181 27.49 1.24 -16.53
CA GLN A 181 26.79 1.73 -17.72
C GLN A 181 26.14 0.58 -18.50
N THR A 182 26.68 -0.62 -18.42
CA THR A 182 26.15 -1.83 -19.07
C THR A 182 25.31 -2.65 -18.09
N ASP A 183 24.27 -3.30 -18.59
CA ASP A 183 23.43 -4.17 -17.77
C ASP A 183 24.18 -5.43 -17.30
N GLU A 184 25.19 -5.85 -18.05
CA GLU A 184 26.05 -6.99 -17.74
C GLU A 184 26.96 -6.72 -16.51
N ASP A 185 27.57 -5.53 -16.44
CA ASP A 185 28.40 -5.13 -15.28
C ASP A 185 27.58 -5.09 -13.98
N ARG A 186 26.33 -4.59 -14.07
CA ARG A 186 25.39 -4.54 -12.95
C ARG A 186 24.97 -5.95 -12.54
N HIS A 187 24.57 -6.77 -13.51
CA HIS A 187 24.15 -8.15 -13.27
C HIS A 187 25.24 -8.97 -12.53
N ARG A 188 26.51 -8.82 -12.92
CA ARG A 188 27.63 -9.50 -12.25
C ARG A 188 27.76 -9.18 -10.76
N LEU A 189 27.77 -7.89 -10.43
CA LEU A 189 27.85 -7.45 -9.02
C LEU A 189 26.61 -7.89 -8.24
N ASN A 190 25.45 -7.78 -8.85
CA ASN A 190 24.18 -8.18 -8.26
C ASN A 190 24.20 -9.66 -7.82
N VAL A 191 24.60 -10.57 -8.72
CA VAL A 191 24.70 -12.01 -8.39
C VAL A 191 25.75 -12.28 -7.31
N PHE A 192 26.88 -11.58 -7.35
CA PHE A 192 27.91 -11.68 -6.32
C PHE A 192 27.37 -11.34 -4.92
N PHE A 193 26.62 -10.24 -4.80
CA PHE A 193 26.01 -9.85 -3.53
C PHE A 193 24.91 -10.79 -3.06
N THR A 194 24.11 -11.38 -3.97
CA THR A 194 23.15 -12.44 -3.58
C THR A 194 23.86 -13.64 -2.95
N ARG A 195 25.00 -14.07 -3.53
CA ARG A 195 25.80 -15.18 -2.97
C ARG A 195 26.41 -14.83 -1.62
N LEU A 196 26.93 -13.60 -1.46
CA LEU A 196 27.42 -13.13 -0.17
C LEU A 196 26.32 -13.15 0.90
N LEU A 197 25.14 -12.65 0.56
CA LEU A 197 23.99 -12.62 1.45
C LEU A 197 23.59 -14.03 1.91
N PHE A 198 23.57 -14.99 0.99
CA PHE A 198 23.38 -16.40 1.34
C PHE A 198 24.44 -16.89 2.31
N CYS A 199 25.72 -16.64 2.05
CA CYS A 199 26.81 -17.14 2.90
C CYS A 199 26.76 -16.57 4.33
N TYR A 200 26.50 -15.26 4.47
CA TYR A 200 26.35 -14.62 5.78
C TYR A 200 25.14 -15.15 6.55
N PHE A 201 24.01 -15.32 5.86
CA PHE A 201 22.85 -15.93 6.49
C PHE A 201 23.13 -17.38 6.90
N ALA A 202 23.79 -18.14 6.03
CA ALA A 202 24.06 -19.55 6.24
C ALA A 202 25.00 -19.81 7.44
N GLU A 203 26.02 -18.98 7.65
CA GLU A 203 26.89 -19.11 8.83
C GLU A 203 26.17 -18.77 10.14
N ASP A 204 25.24 -17.83 10.13
CA ASP A 204 24.53 -17.41 11.35
C ASP A 204 23.30 -18.27 11.69
N THR A 205 22.74 -19.01 10.72
CA THR A 205 21.57 -19.88 10.95
C THR A 205 21.89 -21.36 11.06
N GLY A 206 23.18 -21.71 11.18
CA GLY A 206 23.61 -23.10 11.33
C GLY A 206 23.53 -23.95 10.05
N LEU A 207 23.40 -23.33 8.88
CA LEU A 207 23.58 -24.03 7.59
C LEU A 207 25.07 -24.30 7.35
N PHE A 208 25.92 -23.35 7.71
CA PHE A 208 27.37 -23.53 7.86
C PHE A 208 27.72 -23.57 9.34
N PRO A 209 28.93 -24.05 9.71
CA PRO A 209 29.45 -23.81 11.04
C PRO A 209 29.54 -22.30 11.34
N ASP A 210 29.27 -21.94 12.59
CA ASP A 210 29.18 -20.55 13.05
C ASP A 210 30.42 -19.72 12.65
N GLY A 211 30.19 -18.59 11.97
CA GLY A 211 31.22 -17.68 11.47
C GLY A 211 32.23 -18.25 10.48
N SER A 212 32.00 -19.45 9.93
CA SER A 212 33.00 -20.15 9.10
C SER A 212 33.33 -19.47 7.78
N PHE A 213 32.36 -18.81 7.14
CA PHE A 213 32.60 -18.07 5.89
C PHE A 213 33.46 -16.84 6.15
N THR A 214 33.08 -16.05 7.16
CA THR A 214 33.80 -14.85 7.56
C THR A 214 35.21 -15.18 8.06
N GLN A 215 35.38 -16.26 8.81
CA GLN A 215 36.68 -16.73 9.28
C GLN A 215 37.57 -17.22 8.14
N ALA A 216 37.02 -17.99 7.19
CA ALA A 216 37.77 -18.47 6.03
C ALA A 216 38.34 -17.29 5.22
N ILE A 217 37.53 -16.27 4.95
CA ILE A 217 37.99 -15.04 4.29
C ILE A 217 39.07 -14.35 5.13
N ALA A 218 38.85 -14.15 6.42
CA ALA A 218 39.79 -13.43 7.29
C ALA A 218 41.15 -14.13 7.41
N SER A 219 41.16 -15.47 7.46
CA SER A 219 42.37 -16.29 7.65
C SER A 219 43.14 -16.60 6.36
N HIS A 220 42.46 -16.64 5.20
CA HIS A 220 43.06 -17.05 3.92
C HIS A 220 43.22 -15.89 2.91
N SER A 221 43.03 -14.64 3.33
CA SER A 221 43.29 -13.44 2.51
C SER A 221 44.21 -12.45 3.21
N ARG A 222 44.99 -11.69 2.43
CA ARG A 222 45.95 -10.70 2.95
C ARG A 222 45.26 -9.39 3.33
N GLU A 223 45.81 -8.67 4.31
CA GLU A 223 45.25 -7.37 4.77
C GLU A 223 45.15 -6.32 3.66
N ASP A 224 46.01 -6.40 2.63
CA ASP A 224 46.00 -5.51 1.47
C ASP A 224 44.85 -5.78 0.46
N GLY A 225 44.04 -6.82 0.69
CA GLY A 225 42.94 -7.26 -0.18
C GLY A 225 43.32 -8.41 -1.12
N THR A 226 44.61 -8.68 -1.30
CA THR A 226 45.10 -9.71 -2.23
C THR A 226 44.68 -11.11 -1.78
N GLY A 227 44.17 -11.90 -2.73
CA GLY A 227 43.71 -13.27 -2.49
C GLY A 227 42.28 -13.39 -1.96
N THR A 228 41.61 -12.27 -1.63
CA THR A 228 40.21 -12.28 -1.15
C THR A 228 39.25 -12.83 -2.22
N ASN A 229 39.42 -12.43 -3.48
CA ASN A 229 38.60 -12.96 -4.57
C ASN A 229 38.82 -14.47 -4.78
N THR A 230 40.08 -14.92 -4.71
CA THR A 230 40.45 -16.34 -4.91
C THR A 230 39.82 -17.24 -3.86
N ILE A 231 39.90 -16.90 -2.56
CA ILE A 231 39.27 -17.72 -1.52
C ILE A 231 37.74 -17.76 -1.68
N ILE A 232 37.10 -16.66 -2.08
CA ILE A 232 35.65 -16.64 -2.29
C ILE A 232 35.27 -17.50 -3.50
N GLU A 233 36.04 -17.46 -4.59
CA GLU A 233 35.86 -18.34 -5.75
C GLU A 233 35.98 -19.81 -5.36
N GLU A 234 36.98 -20.16 -4.55
CA GLU A 234 37.18 -21.51 -4.02
C GLU A 234 36.01 -21.96 -3.13
N ILE A 235 35.51 -21.08 -2.26
CA ILE A 235 34.32 -21.37 -1.44
C ILE A 235 33.09 -21.57 -2.33
N PHE A 236 32.84 -20.69 -3.29
CA PHE A 236 31.70 -20.81 -4.20
C PHE A 236 31.76 -22.10 -5.03
N ALA A 237 32.95 -22.47 -5.50
CA ALA A 237 33.17 -23.76 -6.17
C ALA A 237 32.89 -24.94 -5.22
N ALA A 238 33.36 -24.87 -3.96
CA ALA A 238 33.09 -25.90 -2.97
C ALA A 238 31.59 -26.07 -2.66
N LEU A 239 30.82 -24.97 -2.66
CA LEU A 239 29.36 -25.00 -2.48
C LEU A 239 28.62 -25.65 -3.67
N ASP A 240 29.25 -25.74 -4.85
CA ASP A 240 28.71 -26.39 -6.06
C ASP A 240 29.20 -27.84 -6.26
N VAL A 241 29.99 -28.38 -5.34
CA VAL A 241 30.53 -29.76 -5.42
C VAL A 241 29.93 -30.66 -4.34
N ALA A 242 29.33 -31.78 -4.77
CA ALA A 242 28.69 -32.77 -3.90
C ALA A 242 29.71 -33.60 -3.10
N ASP A 243 30.76 -34.10 -3.75
CA ASP A 243 31.84 -34.86 -3.11
C ASP A 243 33.10 -34.00 -2.98
N LYS A 244 33.42 -33.62 -1.75
CA LYS A 244 34.54 -32.74 -1.39
C LYS A 244 35.73 -33.49 -0.80
N SER A 245 35.79 -34.82 -0.92
CA SER A 245 36.84 -35.66 -0.32
C SER A 245 38.26 -35.23 -0.72
N ASP A 246 38.43 -34.75 -1.95
CA ASP A 246 39.71 -34.30 -2.51
C ASP A 246 40.00 -32.79 -2.31
N SER A 247 39.07 -32.04 -1.69
CA SER A 247 39.23 -30.60 -1.45
C SER A 247 40.05 -30.30 -0.18
N PRO A 248 40.75 -29.15 -0.10
CA PRO A 248 41.40 -28.69 1.12
C PRO A 248 40.47 -28.68 2.35
N ALA A 249 41.00 -29.01 3.53
CA ALA A 249 40.20 -29.16 4.77
C ALA A 249 39.36 -27.92 5.13
N HIS A 250 39.85 -26.71 4.84
CA HIS A 250 39.12 -25.46 5.08
C HIS A 250 37.94 -25.24 4.13
N LEU A 251 37.83 -25.98 3.03
CA LEU A 251 36.70 -25.95 2.10
C LEU A 251 35.71 -27.11 2.33
N GLN A 252 36.15 -28.21 2.96
CA GLN A 252 35.31 -29.36 3.27
C GLN A 252 34.19 -29.04 4.27
N VAL A 253 34.35 -27.98 5.07
CA VAL A 253 33.35 -27.53 6.06
C VAL A 253 32.07 -26.97 5.42
N PHE A 254 32.14 -26.52 4.16
CA PHE A 254 31.00 -25.96 3.47
C PHE A 254 30.13 -27.07 2.86
N PRO A 255 28.81 -27.08 3.10
CA PRO A 255 27.92 -28.11 2.56
C PRO A 255 27.75 -27.99 1.04
N TYR A 256 27.25 -29.04 0.38
CA TYR A 256 26.89 -28.96 -1.05
C TYR A 256 25.53 -28.31 -1.21
N VAL A 257 25.47 -27.11 -1.77
CA VAL A 257 24.26 -26.28 -1.80
C VAL A 257 23.39 -26.53 -3.03
N ASN A 258 23.99 -26.59 -4.22
CA ASN A 258 23.41 -26.10 -5.48
C ASN A 258 21.92 -26.40 -5.76
N GLY A 259 21.27 -25.33 -6.25
CA GLY A 259 20.03 -25.25 -7.03
C GLY A 259 20.06 -23.98 -7.90
N ARG A 260 21.02 -23.90 -8.83
CA ARG A 260 21.39 -22.75 -9.72
C ARG A 260 22.21 -21.61 -9.09
N LEU A 261 22.02 -21.26 -7.81
CA LEU A 261 22.66 -20.07 -7.21
C LEU A 261 24.21 -20.02 -7.31
N PHE A 262 24.88 -21.16 -7.10
CA PHE A 262 26.36 -21.28 -7.16
C PHE A 262 26.88 -21.94 -8.44
N SER A 263 26.02 -22.14 -9.46
CA SER A 263 26.45 -22.82 -10.68
C SER A 263 27.59 -22.08 -11.38
N ASN A 264 28.57 -22.85 -11.85
CA ASN A 264 29.79 -22.35 -12.48
C ASN A 264 29.53 -21.86 -13.92
N ASP A 265 29.07 -20.62 -14.08
CA ASP A 265 28.95 -19.90 -15.35
C ASP A 265 30.09 -18.86 -15.47
N GLU A 266 30.70 -18.73 -16.66
CA GLU A 266 31.79 -17.78 -16.92
C GLU A 266 31.41 -16.32 -16.63
N ARG A 267 30.11 -16.02 -16.55
CA ARG A 267 29.57 -14.71 -16.20
C ARG A 267 29.68 -14.36 -14.70
N PHE A 268 30.00 -15.30 -13.80
CA PHE A 268 29.97 -15.07 -12.35
C PHE A 268 31.35 -14.90 -11.68
N GLN A 269 32.20 -14.04 -12.23
CA GLN A 269 33.51 -13.73 -11.64
C GLN A 269 33.40 -12.89 -10.37
N VAL A 270 34.12 -13.29 -9.33
CA VAL A 270 34.23 -12.53 -8.06
C VAL A 270 35.06 -11.27 -8.31
N PRO A 271 34.60 -10.08 -7.87
CA PRO A 271 35.35 -8.84 -8.07
C PRO A 271 36.67 -8.85 -7.29
N HIS A 272 37.66 -8.10 -7.76
CA HIS A 272 38.89 -7.87 -7.00
C HIS A 272 38.65 -7.00 -5.78
N PHE A 273 39.42 -7.25 -4.73
CA PHE A 273 39.35 -6.53 -3.46
C PHE A 273 40.64 -5.74 -3.21
N ASP A 274 40.47 -4.54 -2.68
CA ASP A 274 41.51 -3.76 -2.01
C ASP A 274 41.38 -3.89 -0.48
N ALA A 275 42.31 -3.29 0.26
CA ALA A 275 42.29 -3.31 1.73
C ALA A 275 40.96 -2.82 2.32
N LYS A 276 40.32 -1.82 1.70
CA LYS A 276 39.06 -1.22 2.19
C LYS A 276 37.88 -2.16 1.98
N SER A 277 37.70 -2.67 0.76
CA SER A 277 36.61 -3.59 0.42
C SER A 277 36.72 -4.90 1.20
N ARG A 278 37.94 -5.42 1.43
CA ARG A 278 38.15 -6.59 2.30
C ARG A 278 37.70 -6.33 3.74
N ASP A 279 38.10 -5.21 4.33
CA ASP A 279 37.70 -4.85 5.70
C ASP A 279 36.18 -4.68 5.83
N LEU A 280 35.53 -4.06 4.84
CA LEU A 280 34.07 -3.95 4.79
C LEU A 280 33.37 -5.32 4.70
N LEU A 281 33.90 -6.24 3.88
CA LEU A 281 33.40 -7.61 3.78
C LEU A 281 33.49 -8.35 5.13
N ILE A 282 34.62 -8.25 5.83
CA ILE A 282 34.76 -8.90 7.15
C ILE A 282 33.84 -8.24 8.19
N ARG A 283 33.65 -6.91 8.14
CA ARG A 283 32.73 -6.20 9.05
C ARG A 283 31.28 -6.60 8.84
N LEU A 284 30.86 -6.87 7.60
CA LEU A 284 29.53 -7.40 7.29
C LEU A 284 29.31 -8.75 7.96
N GLY A 285 30.31 -9.62 7.95
CA GLY A 285 30.29 -10.92 8.63
C GLY A 285 30.31 -10.88 10.15
N ARG A 286 30.45 -9.70 10.76
CA ARG A 286 30.31 -9.51 12.22
C ARG A 286 28.91 -9.05 12.63
N LEU A 287 28.05 -8.75 11.65
CA LEU A 287 26.64 -8.52 11.91
C LEU A 287 25.97 -9.86 12.19
N ILE A 288 24.85 -9.82 12.92
CA ILE A 288 24.06 -10.99 13.24
C ILE A 288 22.93 -11.06 12.21
N TRP A 289 23.12 -11.83 11.15
CA TRP A 289 22.22 -11.97 10.01
C TRP A 289 20.96 -12.77 10.32
N GLN A 290 20.97 -13.58 11.37
CA GLN A 290 19.74 -14.19 11.91
C GLN A 290 18.74 -13.14 12.45
N ASP A 291 19.21 -11.96 12.88
CA ASP A 291 18.37 -10.87 13.38
C ASP A 291 17.86 -9.96 12.26
N ILE A 292 18.35 -10.15 11.03
CA ILE A 292 17.96 -9.35 9.86
C ILE A 292 16.75 -9.99 9.20
N ASN A 293 15.70 -9.20 8.96
CA ASN A 293 14.49 -9.75 8.38
C ASN A 293 14.71 -10.04 6.88
N PRO A 294 14.51 -11.29 6.41
CA PRO A 294 14.71 -11.63 5.00
C PRO A 294 13.86 -10.79 4.02
N ASP A 295 12.75 -10.23 4.51
CA ASP A 295 11.86 -9.39 3.73
C ASP A 295 12.44 -8.00 3.37
N ILE A 296 13.53 -7.55 4.03
CA ILE A 296 14.17 -6.26 3.74
C ILE A 296 15.22 -6.36 2.63
N PHE A 297 15.61 -7.56 2.21
CA PHE A 297 16.72 -7.79 1.27
C PHE A 297 16.51 -7.09 -0.07
N GLY A 298 15.29 -7.11 -0.60
CA GLY A 298 14.93 -6.41 -1.84
C GLY A 298 15.16 -4.90 -1.75
N SER A 299 14.57 -4.27 -0.74
CA SER A 299 14.71 -2.83 -0.49
C SER A 299 16.13 -2.42 -0.12
N MET A 300 16.82 -3.27 0.66
CA MET A 300 18.20 -3.05 1.06
C MET A 300 19.10 -2.93 -0.16
N PHE A 301 18.99 -3.85 -1.11
CA PHE A 301 19.90 -3.85 -2.25
C PHE A 301 19.51 -2.82 -3.32
N GLN A 302 18.22 -2.57 -3.54
CA GLN A 302 17.77 -1.47 -4.40
C GLN A 302 18.36 -0.11 -3.95
N ALA A 303 18.45 0.11 -2.63
CA ALA A 303 19.06 1.29 -2.04
C ALA A 303 20.60 1.33 -2.17
N VAL A 304 21.23 0.17 -2.35
CA VAL A 304 22.69 0.04 -2.58
C VAL A 304 23.06 0.39 -4.02
N VAL A 305 22.30 -0.12 -5.00
CA VAL A 305 22.61 0.07 -6.45
C VAL A 305 22.32 1.50 -6.94
N HIS A 306 21.30 2.16 -6.41
CA HIS A 306 20.95 3.53 -6.79
C HIS A 306 21.65 4.55 -5.88
N SER A 307 22.75 5.15 -6.36
CA SER A 307 23.54 6.15 -5.64
C SER A 307 22.76 7.47 -5.46
N GLY A 308 21.95 7.51 -4.41
CA GLY A 308 21.14 8.68 -4.03
C GLY A 308 20.08 8.42 -2.96
N SER A 309 19.68 7.16 -2.74
CA SER A 309 18.50 6.80 -1.93
C SER A 309 18.82 5.94 -0.69
N ARG A 310 20.06 5.99 -0.16
CA ARG A 310 20.50 5.18 1.00
C ARG A 310 19.76 5.47 2.31
N SER A 311 19.07 6.61 2.41
CA SER A 311 18.21 6.97 3.54
C SER A 311 16.73 6.57 3.37
N GLU A 312 16.40 5.99 2.20
CA GLU A 312 15.05 5.78 1.68
C GLU A 312 14.69 4.29 1.49
N LEU A 313 15.27 3.42 2.32
CA LEU A 313 15.05 1.95 2.37
C LEU A 313 13.58 1.49 2.37
N GLY A 314 12.62 2.40 2.49
CA GLY A 314 11.20 2.11 2.48
C GLY A 314 10.45 2.48 1.19
N GLN A 315 11.03 3.02 0.12
CA GLN A 315 10.17 3.50 -0.99
C GLN A 315 9.44 2.40 -1.77
N HIS A 316 9.98 1.17 -1.81
CA HIS A 316 9.39 0.03 -2.53
C HIS A 316 9.02 -1.19 -1.64
N TYR A 317 9.32 -1.13 -0.34
CA TYR A 317 9.00 -2.21 0.60
C TYR A 317 7.49 -2.34 0.83
N THR A 318 6.97 -3.58 0.83
CA THR A 318 5.58 -3.84 1.20
C THR A 318 5.54 -4.40 2.62
N SER A 319 4.98 -3.64 3.56
CA SER A 319 4.96 -4.03 4.98
C SER A 319 4.12 -5.29 5.24
N VAL A 320 4.54 -6.11 6.21
CA VAL A 320 3.81 -7.31 6.62
C VAL A 320 2.32 -7.04 6.90
N PRO A 321 1.92 -5.97 7.62
CA PRO A 321 0.50 -5.65 7.78
C PRO A 321 -0.25 -5.41 6.46
N ASN A 322 0.41 -4.84 5.45
CA ASN A 322 -0.21 -4.64 4.14
C ASN A 322 -0.30 -5.95 3.33
N ILE A 323 0.68 -6.85 3.48
CA ILE A 323 0.61 -8.20 2.87
C ILE A 323 -0.56 -8.97 3.47
N LEU A 324 -0.72 -8.91 4.80
CA LEU A 324 -1.81 -9.57 5.52
C LEU A 324 -3.19 -9.09 5.06
N LYS A 325 -3.36 -7.80 4.76
CA LYS A 325 -4.60 -7.29 4.13
C LYS A 325 -4.96 -8.00 2.81
N THR A 326 -3.97 -8.51 2.08
CA THR A 326 -4.17 -9.22 0.80
C THR A 326 -4.39 -10.72 0.99
N ILE A 327 -3.72 -11.36 1.96
CA ILE A 327 -3.77 -12.83 2.12
C ILE A 327 -4.78 -13.31 3.18
N GLU A 328 -5.06 -12.51 4.22
CA GLU A 328 -5.99 -12.86 5.29
C GLU A 328 -7.41 -13.08 4.75
N PRO A 329 -8.06 -12.12 4.10
CA PRO A 329 -9.44 -12.32 3.64
C PRO A 329 -9.50 -13.21 2.39
N LEU A 330 -8.39 -13.39 1.67
CA LEU A 330 -8.34 -14.19 0.46
C LEU A 330 -8.42 -15.69 0.76
N PHE A 331 -7.59 -16.18 1.70
CA PHE A 331 -7.57 -17.61 2.04
C PHE A 331 -7.22 -17.90 3.51
N LEU A 332 -6.35 -17.12 4.15
CA LEU A 332 -5.81 -17.49 5.45
C LEU A 332 -6.85 -17.44 6.58
N ASP A 333 -7.79 -16.49 6.56
CA ASP A 333 -8.89 -16.43 7.52
C ASP A 333 -9.81 -17.64 7.42
N GLU A 334 -10.10 -18.09 6.20
CA GLU A 334 -10.92 -19.28 5.96
C GLU A 334 -10.21 -20.53 6.52
N LEU A 335 -8.91 -20.67 6.27
CA LEU A 335 -8.12 -21.79 6.77
C LEU A 335 -8.06 -21.79 8.32
N LYS A 336 -7.86 -20.62 8.94
CA LYS A 336 -7.88 -20.45 10.40
C LYS A 336 -9.26 -20.81 10.98
N GLN A 337 -10.36 -20.40 10.34
CA GLN A 337 -11.72 -20.78 10.74
C GLN A 337 -11.99 -22.28 10.58
N GLN A 338 -11.47 -22.90 9.54
CA GLN A 338 -11.59 -24.35 9.35
C GLN A 338 -10.79 -25.14 10.38
N PHE A 339 -9.60 -24.65 10.74
CA PHE A 339 -8.81 -25.22 11.84
C PHE A 339 -9.59 -25.17 13.15
N GLU A 340 -10.17 -24.02 13.51
CA GLU A 340 -11.03 -23.87 14.67
C GLU A 340 -12.20 -24.87 14.66
N ALA A 341 -12.92 -24.97 13.54
CA ALA A 341 -14.07 -25.85 13.42
C ALA A 341 -13.70 -27.34 13.41
N ALA A 342 -12.46 -27.68 13.02
CA ALA A 342 -11.91 -29.04 12.98
C ALA A 342 -11.12 -29.40 14.25
N TYR A 343 -10.91 -28.46 15.17
CA TYR A 343 -9.91 -28.53 16.23
C TYR A 343 -9.99 -29.79 17.12
N ASP A 344 -11.19 -30.32 17.34
CA ASP A 344 -11.43 -31.53 18.15
C ASP A 344 -11.64 -32.80 17.32
N SER A 345 -11.36 -32.77 16.01
CA SER A 345 -11.63 -33.87 15.09
C SER A 345 -10.42 -34.18 14.22
N ALA A 346 -9.68 -35.22 14.61
CA ALA A 346 -8.48 -35.65 13.89
C ALA A 346 -8.72 -35.92 12.38
N PRO A 347 -9.81 -36.58 11.94
CA PRO A 347 -10.09 -36.75 10.51
C PRO A 347 -10.31 -35.42 9.76
N ARG A 348 -10.91 -34.41 10.41
CA ARG A 348 -11.13 -33.10 9.79
C ARG A 348 -9.83 -32.30 9.71
N LEU A 349 -8.96 -32.42 10.73
CA LEU A 349 -7.62 -31.84 10.73
C LEU A 349 -6.74 -32.44 9.64
N GLU A 350 -6.76 -33.77 9.44
CA GLU A 350 -6.04 -34.42 8.33
C GLU A 350 -6.54 -33.95 6.97
N LYS A 351 -7.85 -33.81 6.81
CA LYS A 351 -8.43 -33.24 5.58
C LYS A 351 -7.96 -31.81 5.34
N LEU A 352 -7.87 -30.99 6.39
CA LEU A 352 -7.34 -29.63 6.29
C LEU A 352 -5.85 -29.63 5.96
N LEU A 353 -5.06 -30.52 6.59
CA LEU A 353 -3.63 -30.70 6.32
C LEU A 353 -3.40 -31.08 4.84
N HIS A 354 -4.20 -32.02 4.31
CA HIS A 354 -4.16 -32.37 2.89
C HIS A 354 -4.52 -31.19 1.99
N ARG A 355 -5.53 -30.38 2.36
CA ARG A 355 -5.89 -29.19 1.58
C ARG A 355 -4.73 -28.18 1.53
N ILE A 356 -4.18 -27.79 2.68
CA ILE A 356 -3.12 -26.77 2.72
C ILE A 356 -1.84 -27.21 1.98
N GLY A 357 -1.55 -28.51 1.94
CA GLY A 357 -0.42 -29.04 1.18
C GLY A 357 -0.58 -28.97 -0.35
N ASN A 358 -1.81 -28.79 -0.86
CA ASN A 358 -2.10 -28.69 -2.29
C ASN A 358 -2.36 -27.25 -2.76
N ILE A 359 -2.38 -26.27 -1.86
CA ILE A 359 -2.56 -24.85 -2.22
C ILE A 359 -1.33 -24.38 -3.02
N LYS A 360 -1.58 -23.73 -4.16
CA LYS A 360 -0.57 -23.00 -4.94
C LYS A 360 -0.71 -21.50 -4.69
N VAL A 361 0.40 -20.81 -4.50
CA VAL A 361 0.45 -19.35 -4.31
C VAL A 361 1.30 -18.75 -5.42
N PHE A 362 0.79 -17.73 -6.10
CA PHE A 362 1.44 -17.16 -7.27
C PHE A 362 1.51 -15.63 -7.20
N ASP A 363 2.71 -15.06 -7.32
CA ASP A 363 2.91 -13.61 -7.40
C ASP A 363 3.48 -13.18 -8.76
N PRO A 364 2.64 -12.70 -9.70
CA PRO A 364 3.07 -12.31 -11.04
C PRO A 364 3.79 -10.94 -11.11
N ALA A 365 4.19 -10.37 -9.98
CA ALA A 365 5.07 -9.20 -9.89
C ALA A 365 5.82 -9.24 -8.55
N CYS A 366 6.56 -10.33 -8.32
CA CYS A 366 6.94 -10.71 -6.97
C CYS A 366 8.04 -9.86 -6.33
N GLY A 367 8.79 -9.07 -7.11
CA GLY A 367 9.91 -8.29 -6.59
C GLY A 367 10.88 -9.21 -5.84
N SER A 368 11.17 -8.87 -4.58
CA SER A 368 12.00 -9.69 -3.68
C SER A 368 11.28 -10.88 -3.03
N GLY A 369 10.05 -11.20 -3.45
CA GLY A 369 9.31 -12.37 -2.99
C GLY A 369 8.59 -12.21 -1.65
N ASN A 370 8.46 -11.00 -1.09
CA ASN A 370 7.91 -10.80 0.26
C ASN A 370 6.50 -11.39 0.44
N PHE A 371 5.60 -11.23 -0.54
CA PHE A 371 4.27 -11.83 -0.49
C PHE A 371 4.34 -13.36 -0.39
N LEU A 372 5.21 -13.98 -1.20
CA LEU A 372 5.43 -15.43 -1.21
C LEU A 372 6.02 -15.92 0.11
N VAL A 373 7.03 -15.21 0.64
CA VAL A 373 7.69 -15.51 1.93
C VAL A 373 6.69 -15.48 3.07
N ILE A 374 5.88 -14.43 3.17
CA ILE A 374 4.89 -14.29 4.26
C ILE A 374 3.78 -15.33 4.11
N ALA A 375 3.26 -15.55 2.89
CA ALA A 375 2.27 -16.60 2.65
C ALA A 375 2.81 -17.99 3.02
N TYR A 376 4.07 -18.29 2.70
CA TYR A 376 4.74 -19.53 3.05
C TYR A 376 4.84 -19.72 4.57
N LYS A 377 5.34 -18.71 5.29
CA LYS A 377 5.49 -18.76 6.75
C LYS A 377 4.14 -18.93 7.45
N GLU A 378 3.10 -18.24 7.01
CA GLU A 378 1.76 -18.35 7.60
C GLU A 378 1.13 -19.73 7.36
N LEU A 379 1.31 -20.32 6.17
CA LEU A 379 0.86 -21.69 5.89
C LEU A 379 1.63 -22.73 6.70
N ARG A 380 2.96 -22.59 6.85
CA ARG A 380 3.79 -23.46 7.71
C ARG A 380 3.40 -23.37 9.18
N ARG A 381 3.12 -22.17 9.70
CA ARG A 381 2.64 -22.00 11.08
C ARG A 381 1.29 -22.64 11.32
N LEU A 382 0.38 -22.55 10.35
CA LEU A 382 -0.91 -23.24 10.41
C LEU A 382 -0.72 -24.77 10.39
N GLU A 383 0.16 -25.29 9.53
CA GLU A 383 0.56 -26.70 9.52
C GLU A 383 1.08 -27.13 10.89
N HIS A 384 2.03 -26.38 11.49
CA HIS A 384 2.57 -26.67 12.81
C HIS A 384 1.45 -26.76 13.87
N ALA A 385 0.49 -25.83 13.84
CA ALA A 385 -0.65 -25.83 14.77
C ALA A 385 -1.56 -27.05 14.59
N ILE A 386 -1.80 -27.47 13.34
CA ILE A 386 -2.60 -28.66 13.02
C ILE A 386 -1.89 -29.94 13.49
N LEU A 387 -0.60 -30.08 13.21
CA LEU A 387 0.21 -31.24 13.59
C LEU A 387 0.32 -31.38 15.12
N GLN A 388 0.61 -30.28 15.82
CA GLN A 388 0.65 -30.25 17.28
C GLN A 388 -0.68 -30.72 17.88
N ARG A 389 -1.81 -30.26 17.33
CA ARG A 389 -3.13 -30.70 17.79
C ARG A 389 -3.40 -32.17 17.49
N LEU A 390 -2.99 -32.67 16.33
CA LEU A 390 -3.14 -34.07 15.94
C LEU A 390 -2.36 -35.01 16.87
N GLU A 391 -1.17 -34.60 17.32
CA GLU A 391 -0.36 -35.34 18.29
C GLU A 391 -1.13 -35.58 19.60
N THR A 392 -1.77 -34.53 20.12
CA THR A 392 -2.57 -34.61 21.35
C THR A 392 -3.80 -35.50 21.19
N LEU A 393 -4.42 -35.51 20.01
CA LEU A 393 -5.66 -36.26 19.76
C LEU A 393 -5.43 -37.74 19.48
N SER A 394 -4.25 -38.16 18.99
CA SER A 394 -4.02 -39.55 18.61
C SER A 394 -2.54 -39.95 18.57
N VAL A 395 -2.10 -40.72 19.57
CA VAL A 395 -0.76 -41.32 19.68
C VAL A 395 -0.37 -42.19 18.47
N LYS A 396 -1.34 -42.78 17.76
CA LYS A 396 -1.11 -43.63 16.56
C LYS A 396 -0.61 -42.89 15.31
N ARG A 397 -0.45 -41.56 15.35
CA ARG A 397 -0.21 -40.72 14.15
C ARG A 397 1.18 -40.08 14.10
N GLN A 398 2.16 -40.64 14.80
CA GLN A 398 3.57 -40.20 14.76
C GLN A 398 4.22 -40.26 13.36
N THR A 399 3.64 -40.97 12.39
CA THR A 399 4.13 -41.00 11.00
C THR A 399 3.80 -39.75 10.19
N LEU A 400 2.91 -38.86 10.67
CA LEU A 400 2.59 -37.59 9.99
C LEU A 400 3.71 -36.53 10.11
N PHE A 401 4.73 -36.78 10.93
CA PHE A 401 5.81 -35.83 11.22
C PHE A 401 7.05 -36.04 10.35
N GLU A 402 7.02 -37.00 9.41
CA GLU A 402 8.19 -37.34 8.60
C GLU A 402 8.58 -36.23 7.62
N GLN A 403 7.61 -35.45 7.12
CA GLN A 403 7.84 -34.35 6.17
C GLN A 403 6.77 -33.25 6.30
N SER A 404 7.14 -32.02 5.96
CA SER A 404 6.21 -30.90 5.75
C SER A 404 5.31 -31.16 4.53
N VAL A 405 4.00 -31.01 4.67
CA VAL A 405 3.04 -31.07 3.58
C VAL A 405 3.02 -29.78 2.76
N VAL A 406 3.36 -28.64 3.37
CA VAL A 406 3.46 -27.36 2.66
C VAL A 406 4.80 -27.32 1.91
N LYS A 407 4.74 -27.49 0.60
CA LYS A 407 5.91 -27.52 -0.28
C LYS A 407 6.23 -26.13 -0.81
N ILE A 408 7.51 -25.78 -0.75
CA ILE A 408 8.01 -24.54 -1.36
C ILE A 408 7.77 -24.51 -2.89
N ASP A 409 7.70 -25.68 -3.52
CA ASP A 409 7.44 -25.87 -4.96
C ASP A 409 6.05 -25.40 -5.40
N ASN A 410 5.14 -25.13 -4.44
CA ASN A 410 3.81 -24.58 -4.71
C ASN A 410 3.80 -23.04 -4.71
N PHE A 411 4.96 -22.38 -4.58
CA PHE A 411 5.10 -20.92 -4.55
C PHE A 411 5.77 -20.44 -5.83
N TYR A 412 5.02 -19.68 -6.63
CA TYR A 412 5.39 -19.24 -7.96
C TYR A 412 5.56 -17.72 -7.99
N GLY A 413 6.43 -17.22 -8.86
CA GLY A 413 6.59 -15.78 -9.04
C GLY A 413 7.10 -15.39 -10.41
N ILE A 414 6.76 -14.18 -10.85
CA ILE A 414 7.36 -13.54 -12.03
C ILE A 414 7.93 -12.19 -11.61
N GLU A 415 9.18 -11.94 -11.98
CA GLU A 415 9.85 -10.67 -11.78
C GLU A 415 10.63 -10.30 -13.04
N ILE A 416 10.61 -9.03 -13.44
CA ILE A 416 11.29 -8.57 -14.66
C ILE A 416 12.78 -8.30 -14.41
N ASP A 417 13.13 -7.95 -13.17
CA ASP A 417 14.50 -7.74 -12.73
C ASP A 417 15.15 -9.06 -12.28
N ASP A 418 16.21 -9.46 -12.98
CA ASP A 418 16.92 -10.71 -12.73
C ASP A 418 17.49 -10.79 -11.31
N PHE A 419 17.96 -9.65 -10.78
CA PHE A 419 18.46 -9.63 -9.41
C PHE A 419 17.36 -9.81 -8.37
N ALA A 420 16.25 -9.09 -8.49
CA ALA A 420 15.11 -9.25 -7.59
C ALA A 420 14.56 -10.69 -7.64
N THR A 421 14.59 -11.33 -8.81
CA THR A 421 14.29 -12.76 -8.99
C THR A 421 15.18 -13.63 -8.10
N GLU A 422 16.51 -13.45 -8.15
CA GLU A 422 17.46 -14.21 -7.33
C GLU A 422 17.28 -13.94 -5.82
N VAL A 423 16.96 -12.69 -5.44
CA VAL A 423 16.63 -12.34 -4.05
C VAL A 423 15.36 -13.04 -3.58
N ALA A 424 14.33 -13.13 -4.42
CA ALA A 424 13.09 -13.83 -4.08
C ALA A 424 13.32 -15.33 -3.83
N ILE A 425 14.15 -15.97 -4.66
CA ILE A 425 14.55 -17.38 -4.49
C ILE A 425 15.26 -17.56 -3.14
N LEU A 426 16.26 -16.71 -2.87
CA LEU A 426 17.02 -16.73 -1.62
C LEU A 426 16.12 -16.52 -0.40
N ALA A 427 15.24 -15.51 -0.43
CA ALA A 427 14.35 -15.19 0.67
C ALA A 427 13.38 -16.34 0.99
N LEU A 428 12.87 -17.05 -0.02
CA LEU A 428 12.03 -18.24 0.15
C LEU A 428 12.80 -19.42 0.77
N TRP A 429 14.06 -19.63 0.38
CA TRP A 429 14.90 -20.66 0.99
C TRP A 429 15.18 -20.37 2.46
N ILE A 430 15.51 -19.12 2.75
CA ILE A 430 15.70 -18.66 4.12
C ILE A 430 14.43 -18.86 4.95
N ALA A 431 13.27 -18.50 4.41
CA ALA A 431 11.98 -18.71 5.07
C ALA A 431 11.72 -20.21 5.33
N LYS A 432 12.04 -21.09 4.36
CA LYS A 432 11.98 -22.54 4.53
C LYS A 432 12.88 -23.02 5.67
N HIS A 433 14.08 -22.48 5.80
CA HIS A 433 15.04 -22.87 6.84
C HIS A 433 14.52 -22.49 8.21
N GLN A 434 14.09 -21.24 8.36
CA GLN A 434 13.47 -20.74 9.59
C GLN A 434 12.27 -21.61 9.99
N MET A 435 11.39 -21.96 9.05
CA MET A 435 10.24 -22.81 9.35
C MET A 435 10.63 -24.26 9.64
N ASN A 436 11.74 -24.78 9.09
CA ASN A 436 12.26 -26.10 9.43
C ASN A 436 12.88 -26.13 10.84
N GLN A 437 13.58 -25.08 11.25
CA GLN A 437 14.06 -24.91 12.62
C GLN A 437 12.87 -24.85 13.59
N GLU A 438 11.86 -24.02 13.31
CA GLU A 438 10.63 -23.99 14.11
C GLU A 438 9.92 -25.37 14.17
N PHE A 439 10.03 -26.19 13.12
CA PHE A 439 9.47 -27.54 13.08
C PHE A 439 10.28 -28.51 13.95
N GLU A 440 11.61 -28.46 13.86
CA GLU A 440 12.52 -29.28 14.67
C GLU A 440 12.38 -28.96 16.16
N ASP A 441 12.34 -27.68 16.53
CA ASP A 441 12.16 -27.24 17.92
C ASP A 441 10.86 -27.76 18.53
N LYS A 442 9.80 -27.89 17.72
CA LYS A 442 8.48 -28.33 18.16
C LYS A 442 8.30 -29.85 18.20
N PHE A 443 8.85 -30.55 17.21
CA PHE A 443 8.54 -31.96 16.98
C PHE A 443 9.76 -32.88 17.14
N GLY A 444 10.96 -32.33 17.34
CA GLY A 444 12.21 -33.10 17.42
C GLY A 444 12.62 -33.79 16.12
N VAL A 445 12.04 -33.36 14.99
CA VAL A 445 12.31 -33.93 13.66
C VAL A 445 13.07 -32.92 12.80
N THR A 446 14.31 -33.26 12.47
CA THR A 446 15.15 -32.46 11.58
C THR A 446 14.71 -32.66 10.12
N LEU A 447 14.27 -31.58 9.47
CA LEU A 447 13.97 -31.57 8.05
C LEU A 447 15.17 -31.06 7.25
N HIS A 448 15.89 -31.96 6.59
CA HIS A 448 17.07 -31.59 5.81
C HIS A 448 16.72 -30.69 4.61
N MET A 449 17.38 -29.53 4.56
CA MET A 449 17.22 -28.54 3.49
C MET A 449 18.13 -28.80 2.28
N ILE A 450 19.29 -29.39 2.53
CA ILE A 450 20.40 -29.50 1.59
C ILE A 450 20.45 -30.91 0.98
N PRO A 451 20.69 -31.07 -0.34
CA PRO A 451 20.95 -30.01 -1.32
C PRO A 451 19.66 -29.29 -1.73
N LEU A 452 19.81 -28.03 -2.10
CA LEU A 452 18.69 -27.18 -2.41
C LEU A 452 18.23 -27.45 -3.85
N ARG A 453 17.06 -28.05 -4.00
CA ARG A 453 16.52 -28.33 -5.34
C ARG A 453 16.20 -27.03 -6.07
N SER A 454 16.42 -27.01 -7.39
CA SER A 454 16.12 -25.86 -8.25
C SER A 454 14.68 -25.39 -8.07
N MET A 455 14.50 -24.13 -7.65
CA MET A 455 13.20 -23.45 -7.64
C MET A 455 12.90 -22.94 -9.05
N GLY A 456 12.45 -23.82 -9.94
CA GLY A 456 11.99 -23.45 -11.30
C GLY A 456 10.74 -22.55 -11.33
N GLN A 457 10.19 -22.19 -10.17
CA GLN A 457 8.89 -21.53 -10.02
C GLN A 457 8.98 -20.00 -9.92
N ILE A 458 10.16 -19.42 -9.62
CA ILE A 458 10.40 -17.98 -9.73
C ILE A 458 11.06 -17.70 -11.09
N THR A 459 10.35 -17.00 -11.97
CA THR A 459 10.76 -16.78 -13.35
C THR A 459 11.15 -15.32 -13.59
N CYS A 460 12.38 -15.10 -14.07
CA CYS A 460 12.82 -13.78 -14.54
C CYS A 460 12.21 -13.50 -15.93
N ALA A 461 11.11 -12.75 -15.98
CA ALA A 461 10.43 -12.37 -17.22
C ALA A 461 9.50 -11.15 -17.06
N ASN A 462 9.09 -10.56 -18.17
CA ASN A 462 8.00 -9.57 -18.16
C ASN A 462 6.65 -10.28 -18.06
N ALA A 463 6.02 -10.21 -16.88
CA ALA A 463 4.73 -10.84 -16.59
C ALA A 463 3.60 -10.45 -17.56
N THR A 464 3.66 -9.26 -18.15
CA THR A 464 2.64 -8.83 -19.13
C THR A 464 2.74 -9.57 -20.46
N ARG A 465 3.91 -10.14 -20.78
CA ARG A 465 4.21 -10.79 -22.08
C ARG A 465 4.20 -12.31 -22.06
N VAL A 466 4.57 -12.94 -20.95
CA VAL A 466 4.65 -14.41 -20.83
C VAL A 466 3.30 -15.05 -20.52
N ASP A 467 3.09 -16.31 -20.89
CA ASP A 467 1.89 -17.03 -20.46
C ASP A 467 2.01 -17.44 -18.99
N TRP A 468 0.99 -17.15 -18.19
CA TRP A 468 0.99 -17.46 -16.76
C TRP A 468 0.71 -18.95 -16.50
N GLU A 469 0.02 -19.63 -17.41
CA GLU A 469 -0.25 -21.07 -17.34
C GLU A 469 1.02 -21.92 -17.54
N GLU A 470 1.98 -21.41 -18.33
CA GLU A 470 3.27 -22.09 -18.51
C GLU A 470 4.14 -22.02 -17.24
N ILE A 471 3.94 -21.00 -16.41
CA ILE A 471 4.75 -20.72 -15.21
C ILE A 471 4.13 -21.34 -13.96
N CYS A 472 2.81 -21.18 -13.79
CA CYS A 472 2.04 -21.82 -12.73
C CYS A 472 0.95 -22.71 -13.36
N PRO A 473 1.31 -23.90 -13.89
CA PRO A 473 0.34 -24.82 -14.46
C PRO A 473 -0.66 -25.26 -13.39
N HIS A 474 -1.94 -25.24 -13.74
CA HIS A 474 -3.00 -25.68 -12.84
C HIS A 474 -4.17 -26.34 -13.58
N ASP A 475 -4.77 -27.34 -12.93
CA ASP A 475 -6.04 -27.92 -13.36
C ASP A 475 -7.21 -27.08 -12.81
N SER A 476 -8.42 -27.25 -13.36
CA SER A 476 -9.60 -26.47 -12.93
C SER A 476 -9.95 -26.63 -11.45
N ASP A 477 -9.62 -27.79 -10.86
CA ASP A 477 -9.89 -28.11 -9.45
C ASP A 477 -8.77 -27.67 -8.49
N ASP A 478 -7.60 -27.27 -9.02
CA ASP A 478 -6.48 -26.81 -8.21
C ASP A 478 -6.81 -25.48 -7.50
N GLU A 479 -6.48 -25.40 -6.22
CA GLU A 479 -6.68 -24.19 -5.43
C GLU A 479 -5.46 -23.26 -5.58
N VAL A 480 -5.62 -22.19 -6.36
CA VAL A 480 -4.55 -21.23 -6.67
C VAL A 480 -4.88 -19.82 -6.16
N TYR A 481 -3.95 -19.20 -5.44
CA TYR A 481 -4.11 -17.84 -4.94
C TYR A 481 -3.07 -16.90 -5.56
N LEU A 482 -3.54 -15.96 -6.37
CA LEU A 482 -2.70 -14.92 -6.95
C LEU A 482 -2.64 -13.73 -5.99
N ILE A 483 -1.45 -13.31 -5.62
CA ILE A 483 -1.22 -12.23 -4.66
C ILE A 483 -0.14 -11.31 -5.19
N GLY A 484 -0.07 -10.07 -4.71
CA GLY A 484 1.06 -9.20 -5.03
C GLY A 484 0.73 -7.72 -5.05
N ASN A 485 1.74 -6.94 -5.40
CA ASN A 485 1.66 -5.49 -5.57
C ASN A 485 2.25 -5.09 -6.92
N PRO A 486 1.51 -5.30 -8.03
CA PRO A 486 2.02 -5.00 -9.36
C PRO A 486 2.32 -3.51 -9.55
N PRO A 487 3.18 -3.14 -10.52
CA PRO A 487 3.51 -1.75 -10.77
C PRO A 487 2.31 -0.96 -11.31
N TYR A 488 2.03 0.18 -10.69
CA TYR A 488 1.01 1.14 -11.13
C TYR A 488 1.66 2.42 -11.65
N LEU A 489 1.21 2.87 -12.82
CA LEU A 489 1.73 4.05 -13.49
C LEU A 489 0.68 4.64 -14.42
N GLY A 490 0.30 5.89 -14.16
CA GLY A 490 -0.67 6.60 -14.98
C GLY A 490 -0.23 6.73 -16.45
N SER A 491 -1.20 6.72 -17.36
CA SER A 491 -0.98 6.65 -18.83
C SER A 491 -0.05 7.71 -19.44
N SER A 492 0.09 8.88 -18.82
CA SER A 492 1.01 9.93 -19.27
C SER A 492 2.47 9.71 -18.84
N MET A 493 2.71 8.84 -17.85
CA MET A 493 4.03 8.54 -17.31
C MET A 493 4.61 7.23 -17.87
N GLN A 494 3.78 6.40 -18.50
CA GLN A 494 4.19 5.13 -19.11
C GLN A 494 5.19 5.32 -20.25
N SER A 495 6.20 4.45 -20.29
CA SER A 495 7.14 4.33 -21.40
C SER A 495 6.45 3.79 -22.66
N LYS A 496 7.14 3.85 -23.81
CA LYS A 496 6.63 3.26 -25.05
C LYS A 496 6.44 1.75 -24.89
N GLU A 497 7.39 1.10 -24.24
CA GLU A 497 7.37 -0.35 -24.00
C GLU A 497 6.20 -0.76 -23.10
N GLN A 498 5.95 -0.03 -22.01
CA GLN A 498 4.81 -0.29 -21.12
C GLN A 498 3.45 -0.12 -21.84
N LYS A 499 3.38 0.74 -22.85
CA LYS A 499 2.17 0.86 -23.69
C LYS A 499 1.99 -0.30 -24.64
N GLU A 500 3.09 -0.88 -25.12
CA GLU A 500 3.08 -2.11 -25.92
C GLU A 500 2.67 -3.30 -25.04
N ASP A 501 3.16 -3.36 -23.79
CA ASP A 501 2.78 -4.35 -22.78
C ASP A 501 1.28 -4.36 -22.48
N LEU A 502 0.66 -3.18 -22.30
CA LEU A 502 -0.79 -3.06 -22.18
C LEU A 502 -1.51 -3.66 -23.40
N ALA A 503 -1.05 -3.36 -24.61
CA ALA A 503 -1.66 -3.89 -25.83
C ALA A 503 -1.58 -5.42 -25.90
N LEU A 504 -0.44 -5.99 -25.50
CA LEU A 504 -0.26 -7.44 -25.44
C LEU A 504 -1.16 -8.09 -24.38
N ALA A 505 -1.24 -7.49 -23.18
CA ALA A 505 -2.07 -7.99 -22.09
C ALA A 505 -3.56 -8.02 -22.47
N TYR A 506 -4.06 -7.00 -23.16
CA TYR A 506 -5.45 -6.94 -23.66
C TYR A 506 -5.67 -7.83 -24.90
N GLY A 507 -4.65 -8.02 -25.73
CA GLY A 507 -4.72 -8.80 -26.96
C GLY A 507 -5.63 -8.12 -27.99
N SER A 508 -6.62 -8.85 -28.51
CA SER A 508 -7.60 -8.31 -29.48
C SER A 508 -8.71 -7.45 -28.85
N ARG A 509 -8.76 -7.34 -27.52
CA ARG A 509 -9.81 -6.60 -26.82
C ARG A 509 -9.65 -5.09 -27.03
N PRO A 510 -10.75 -4.36 -27.28
CA PRO A 510 -10.69 -2.91 -27.30
C PRO A 510 -10.34 -2.39 -25.91
N PHE A 511 -9.37 -1.49 -25.82
CA PHE A 511 -9.00 -0.86 -24.55
C PHE A 511 -8.58 0.59 -24.76
N SER A 512 -8.69 1.38 -23.69
CA SER A 512 -8.28 2.78 -23.70
C SER A 512 -6.78 2.90 -23.38
N LYS A 513 -6.06 3.69 -24.19
CA LYS A 513 -4.64 4.03 -23.93
C LYS A 513 -4.45 4.91 -22.68
N ASN A 514 -5.54 5.33 -22.04
CA ASN A 514 -5.50 6.11 -20.80
C ASN A 514 -5.47 5.24 -19.54
N GLN A 515 -5.55 3.91 -19.66
CA GLN A 515 -5.51 3.00 -18.53
C GLN A 515 -4.22 3.12 -17.71
N ASP A 516 -4.33 2.88 -16.41
CA ASP A 516 -3.17 2.67 -15.55
C ASP A 516 -2.46 1.36 -15.91
N TYR A 517 -1.15 1.31 -15.73
CA TYR A 517 -0.32 0.17 -16.12
C TYR A 517 -0.73 -1.14 -15.40
N ILE A 518 -1.17 -1.04 -14.15
CA ILE A 518 -1.66 -2.19 -13.36
C ILE A 518 -2.87 -2.90 -13.98
N SER A 519 -3.60 -2.24 -14.90
CA SER A 519 -4.70 -2.87 -15.64
C SER A 519 -4.26 -4.14 -16.39
N ALA A 520 -3.00 -4.22 -16.85
CA ALA A 520 -2.47 -5.45 -17.47
C ALA A 520 -2.55 -6.65 -16.53
N TRP A 521 -2.19 -6.49 -15.25
CA TRP A 521 -2.22 -7.58 -14.28
C TRP A 521 -3.63 -8.00 -13.93
N PHE A 522 -4.58 -7.06 -13.82
CA PHE A 522 -5.98 -7.40 -13.63
C PHE A 522 -6.54 -8.18 -14.81
N ILE A 523 -6.21 -7.80 -16.05
CA ILE A 523 -6.68 -8.51 -17.26
C ILE A 523 -6.04 -9.88 -17.39
N LYS A 524 -4.74 -10.01 -17.14
CA LYS A 524 -4.06 -11.32 -17.19
C LYS A 524 -4.50 -12.22 -16.04
N GLY A 525 -4.63 -11.68 -14.84
CA GLY A 525 -5.18 -12.40 -13.70
C GLY A 525 -6.61 -12.86 -13.94
N ALA A 526 -7.47 -11.99 -14.49
CA ALA A 526 -8.83 -12.36 -14.89
C ALA A 526 -8.84 -13.51 -15.91
N LYS A 527 -7.91 -13.52 -16.87
CA LYS A 527 -7.76 -14.61 -17.85
C LYS A 527 -7.25 -15.91 -17.24
N PHE A 528 -6.44 -15.84 -16.19
CA PHE A 528 -5.89 -16.99 -15.48
C PHE A 528 -6.90 -17.60 -14.52
N ILE A 529 -7.73 -16.79 -13.86
CA ILE A 529 -8.71 -17.29 -12.88
C ILE A 529 -10.07 -17.65 -13.47
N ARG A 530 -10.38 -17.19 -14.68
CA ARG A 530 -11.62 -17.58 -15.35
C ARG A 530 -11.56 -19.09 -15.59
N GLU A 531 -12.62 -19.80 -15.21
CA GLU A 531 -12.76 -21.26 -15.41
C GLU A 531 -11.90 -22.15 -14.48
N SER A 532 -11.27 -21.62 -13.44
CA SER A 532 -10.55 -22.41 -12.43
C SER A 532 -10.94 -22.05 -11.00
N ASN A 533 -10.54 -22.89 -10.04
CA ASN A 533 -10.64 -22.60 -8.60
C ASN A 533 -9.51 -21.66 -8.12
N ALA A 534 -9.13 -20.70 -8.98
CA ALA A 534 -8.17 -19.66 -8.66
C ALA A 534 -8.87 -18.36 -8.23
N GLN A 535 -8.22 -17.62 -7.34
CA GLN A 535 -8.66 -16.30 -6.90
C GLN A 535 -7.45 -15.36 -6.85
N LEU A 536 -7.67 -14.07 -7.05
CA LEU A 536 -6.60 -13.08 -6.95
C LEU A 536 -6.92 -11.99 -5.95
N ALA A 537 -5.88 -11.39 -5.38
CA ALA A 537 -5.96 -10.11 -4.70
C ALA A 537 -4.69 -9.29 -4.96
N PHE A 538 -4.87 -8.08 -5.50
CA PHE A 538 -3.76 -7.18 -5.79
C PHE A 538 -3.89 -5.87 -5.03
N VAL A 539 -2.74 -5.39 -4.54
CA VAL A 539 -2.58 -3.99 -4.15
C VAL A 539 -2.55 -3.14 -5.41
N SER A 540 -3.28 -2.02 -5.41
CA SER A 540 -3.37 -1.12 -6.56
C SER A 540 -3.45 0.34 -6.15
N THR A 541 -3.14 1.26 -7.06
CA THR A 541 -3.47 2.68 -6.87
C THR A 541 -4.98 2.83 -6.72
N ASN A 542 -5.43 3.63 -5.75
CA ASN A 542 -6.87 3.85 -5.55
C ASN A 542 -7.55 4.48 -6.78
N SER A 543 -6.77 5.09 -7.67
CA SER A 543 -7.24 5.67 -8.92
C SER A 543 -7.86 4.64 -9.88
N VAL A 544 -7.59 3.34 -9.77
CA VAL A 544 -8.25 2.33 -10.63
C VAL A 544 -9.75 2.22 -10.31
N ALA A 545 -10.11 2.46 -9.06
CA ALA A 545 -11.48 2.40 -8.55
C ALA A 545 -12.16 3.78 -8.51
N GLN A 546 -11.63 4.77 -9.23
CA GLN A 546 -12.12 6.15 -9.20
C GLN A 546 -12.23 6.76 -10.60
N GLY A 547 -13.13 7.73 -10.75
CA GLY A 547 -13.26 8.51 -11.97
C GLY A 547 -13.47 7.66 -13.23
N ASP A 548 -12.76 8.04 -14.30
CA ASP A 548 -12.89 7.43 -15.63
C ASP A 548 -12.36 5.98 -15.67
N HIS A 549 -11.36 5.63 -14.84
CA HIS A 549 -10.74 4.30 -14.89
C HIS A 549 -11.70 3.17 -14.55
N VAL A 550 -12.72 3.43 -13.72
CA VAL A 550 -13.73 2.42 -13.36
C VAL A 550 -14.42 1.88 -14.61
N SER A 551 -14.82 2.79 -15.50
CA SER A 551 -15.51 2.49 -16.75
C SER A 551 -14.58 1.89 -17.81
N LEU A 552 -13.26 1.97 -17.63
CA LEU A 552 -12.29 1.41 -18.56
C LEU A 552 -11.89 -0.04 -18.21
N LEU A 553 -11.83 -0.37 -16.91
CA LEU A 553 -11.32 -1.67 -16.44
C LEU A 553 -12.44 -2.65 -16.04
N PHE A 554 -13.32 -2.25 -15.12
CA PHE A 554 -14.23 -3.19 -14.47
C PHE A 554 -15.31 -3.81 -15.37
N PRO A 555 -15.87 -3.11 -16.38
CA PRO A 555 -16.78 -3.75 -17.33
C PRO A 555 -16.17 -4.99 -17.97
N GLU A 556 -14.89 -4.92 -18.36
CA GLU A 556 -14.21 -6.07 -18.95
C GLU A 556 -14.03 -7.21 -17.94
N LEU A 557 -13.67 -6.90 -16.70
CA LEU A 557 -13.53 -7.92 -15.63
C LEU A 557 -14.86 -8.63 -15.34
N PHE A 558 -15.95 -7.87 -15.22
CA PHE A 558 -17.28 -8.43 -14.97
C PHE A 558 -17.83 -9.18 -16.19
N ASN A 559 -17.53 -8.74 -17.41
CA ASN A 559 -17.88 -9.47 -18.64
C ASN A 559 -17.12 -10.80 -18.77
N MET A 560 -15.95 -10.95 -18.13
CA MET A 560 -15.28 -12.25 -17.98
C MET A 560 -15.95 -13.16 -16.93
N GLY A 561 -17.08 -12.74 -16.35
CA GLY A 561 -17.85 -13.52 -15.39
C GLY A 561 -17.27 -13.51 -13.98
N LEU A 562 -16.44 -12.52 -13.63
CA LEU A 562 -15.81 -12.39 -12.31
C LEU A 562 -16.59 -11.47 -11.38
N GLU A 563 -16.41 -11.65 -10.08
CA GLU A 563 -16.89 -10.74 -9.04
C GLU A 563 -15.75 -10.30 -8.12
N ILE A 564 -15.93 -9.15 -7.44
CA ILE A 564 -15.06 -8.74 -6.34
C ILE A 564 -15.51 -9.45 -5.07
N GLY A 565 -14.64 -10.29 -4.50
CA GLY A 565 -14.94 -11.07 -3.29
C GLY A 565 -14.82 -10.23 -2.01
N TYR A 566 -13.80 -9.41 -1.94
CA TYR A 566 -13.57 -8.41 -0.91
C TYR A 566 -12.70 -7.27 -1.46
N ALA A 567 -12.75 -6.10 -0.80
CA ALA A 567 -11.83 -5.02 -1.11
C ALA A 567 -11.48 -4.19 0.14
N TYR A 568 -10.24 -3.71 0.21
CA TYR A 568 -9.89 -2.59 1.08
C TYR A 568 -10.04 -1.30 0.30
N THR A 569 -10.78 -0.34 0.85
CA THR A 569 -10.93 1.01 0.30
C THR A 569 -9.61 1.79 0.39
N SER A 570 -9.64 3.08 0.09
CA SER A 570 -8.43 3.92 0.09
C SER A 570 -7.77 3.98 1.46
N PHE A 571 -6.51 3.54 1.56
CA PHE A 571 -5.67 3.77 2.74
C PHE A 571 -4.28 4.28 2.35
N LYS A 572 -3.62 4.97 3.27
CA LYS A 572 -2.26 5.48 3.05
C LYS A 572 -1.27 4.34 3.09
N TRP A 573 -0.51 4.20 2.00
CA TRP A 573 0.66 3.36 1.96
C TRP A 573 1.82 4.08 2.65
N THR A 574 1.91 3.88 3.97
CA THR A 574 3.05 4.36 4.75
C THR A 574 4.11 3.28 4.78
N ASN A 575 5.22 3.54 4.12
CA ASN A 575 6.43 2.76 4.31
C ASN A 575 7.37 3.45 5.29
N SER A 576 8.19 2.66 5.96
CA SER A 576 9.05 3.05 7.10
C SER A 576 10.18 4.04 6.77
N ALA A 577 10.20 4.62 5.58
CA ALA A 577 11.17 5.64 5.14
C ALA A 577 10.83 7.03 5.70
N ARG A 578 11.87 7.79 6.07
CA ARG A 578 11.71 9.21 6.49
C ARG A 578 11.35 10.05 5.26
N GLY A 579 10.24 10.80 5.34
CA GLY A 579 9.92 11.88 4.37
C GLY A 579 8.80 11.60 3.36
N ASN A 580 8.08 10.48 3.43
CA ASN A 580 7.12 10.15 2.39
C ASN A 580 5.74 10.80 2.58
N ALA A 581 5.29 11.56 1.57
CA ALA A 581 3.86 11.79 1.34
C ALA A 581 3.28 10.51 0.74
N GLY A 582 2.81 9.58 1.61
CA GLY A 582 2.35 8.24 1.21
C GLY A 582 1.41 8.24 0.00
N VAL A 583 1.57 7.24 -0.87
CA VAL A 583 0.65 6.97 -1.98
C VAL A 583 -0.63 6.36 -1.38
N THR A 584 -1.80 6.77 -1.86
CA THR A 584 -3.05 6.15 -1.44
C THR A 584 -3.34 4.93 -2.31
N VAL A 585 -3.50 3.77 -1.69
CA VAL A 585 -3.73 2.50 -2.38
C VAL A 585 -5.06 1.88 -1.95
N CYS A 586 -5.48 0.85 -2.68
CA CYS A 586 -6.57 -0.07 -2.33
C CYS A 586 -6.11 -1.52 -2.52
N VAL A 587 -6.85 -2.48 -1.97
CA VAL A 587 -6.68 -3.91 -2.28
C VAL A 587 -7.96 -4.41 -2.90
N ILE A 588 -7.86 -5.07 -4.06
CA ILE A 588 -9.01 -5.55 -4.82
C ILE A 588 -8.82 -7.04 -5.07
N SER A 589 -9.78 -7.85 -4.63
CA SER A 589 -9.82 -9.27 -4.99
C SER A 589 -10.77 -9.54 -6.14
N LEU A 590 -10.46 -10.56 -6.94
CA LEU A 590 -11.36 -11.11 -7.95
C LEU A 590 -11.45 -12.62 -7.80
N ARG A 591 -12.65 -13.14 -8.02
CA ARG A 591 -12.96 -14.57 -7.99
C ARG A 591 -14.13 -14.88 -8.89
N LEU A 592 -14.37 -16.17 -9.16
CA LEU A 592 -15.63 -16.62 -9.73
C LEU A 592 -16.80 -16.36 -8.75
N PRO A 593 -17.99 -16.01 -9.25
CA PRO A 593 -19.19 -15.87 -8.45
C PRO A 593 -19.43 -17.06 -7.53
N SER A 594 -19.59 -16.79 -6.24
CA SER A 594 -19.81 -17.82 -5.24
C SER A 594 -20.81 -17.37 -4.18
N THR A 595 -21.28 -18.31 -3.37
CA THR A 595 -22.16 -18.04 -2.22
C THR A 595 -21.39 -17.51 -1.01
N LYS A 596 -20.05 -17.37 -1.09
CA LYS A 596 -19.23 -16.84 0.00
C LYS A 596 -19.56 -15.37 0.25
N GLN A 597 -19.64 -14.98 1.52
CA GLN A 597 -19.87 -13.60 1.94
C GLN A 597 -18.82 -12.65 1.35
N LYS A 598 -19.26 -11.43 0.99
CA LYS A 598 -18.38 -10.36 0.52
C LYS A 598 -18.12 -9.33 1.62
N TYR A 599 -16.93 -8.75 1.61
CA TYR A 599 -16.51 -7.78 2.62
C TYR A 599 -15.84 -6.55 2.03
N LEU A 600 -16.23 -5.37 2.53
CA LEU A 600 -15.50 -4.13 2.34
C LEU A 600 -14.76 -3.79 3.62
N PHE A 601 -13.51 -3.39 3.49
CA PHE A 601 -12.68 -2.95 4.60
C PHE A 601 -12.40 -1.46 4.45
N ASP A 602 -12.87 -0.67 5.41
CA ASP A 602 -12.62 0.77 5.50
C ASP A 602 -11.87 1.07 6.80
N GLY A 603 -10.58 1.36 6.66
CA GLY A 603 -9.65 1.36 7.79
C GLY A 603 -9.62 0.00 8.50
N ASP A 604 -9.95 0.00 9.79
CA ASP A 604 -10.04 -1.22 10.62
C ASP A 604 -11.47 -1.81 10.65
N THR A 605 -12.41 -1.20 9.93
CA THR A 605 -13.82 -1.61 9.92
C THR A 605 -14.06 -2.64 8.82
N ARG A 606 -14.63 -3.79 9.18
CA ARG A 606 -15.11 -4.79 8.24
C ARG A 606 -16.62 -4.66 8.06
N ILE A 607 -17.06 -4.42 6.83
CA ILE A 607 -18.45 -4.21 6.44
C ILE A 607 -18.88 -5.36 5.54
N GLU A 608 -20.02 -6.00 5.83
CA GLU A 608 -20.61 -6.99 4.94
C GLU A 608 -21.24 -6.30 3.73
N ALA A 609 -20.92 -6.77 2.53
CA ALA A 609 -21.46 -6.26 1.28
C ALA A 609 -22.28 -7.34 0.56
N LYS A 610 -23.34 -6.93 -0.15
CA LYS A 610 -24.10 -7.83 -1.03
C LYS A 610 -23.41 -7.99 -2.37
N GLN A 611 -22.91 -6.88 -2.92
CA GLN A 611 -22.22 -6.84 -4.20
C GLN A 611 -21.24 -5.68 -4.22
N ILE A 612 -19.96 -5.95 -4.48
CA ILE A 612 -18.94 -4.92 -4.56
C ILE A 612 -18.78 -4.50 -6.03
N ASN A 613 -19.02 -3.22 -6.32
CA ASN A 613 -18.86 -2.66 -7.66
C ASN A 613 -17.45 -2.12 -7.93
N GLY A 614 -17.21 -1.59 -9.13
CA GLY A 614 -15.90 -1.05 -9.52
C GLY A 614 -15.45 0.21 -8.77
N TYR A 615 -16.34 0.85 -8.01
CA TYR A 615 -16.01 1.97 -7.10
C TYR A 615 -15.68 1.49 -5.68
N LEU A 616 -15.60 0.16 -5.46
CA LEU A 616 -15.40 -0.49 -4.17
C LEU A 616 -16.49 -0.13 -3.15
N ALA A 617 -17.74 -0.04 -3.61
CA ALA A 617 -18.92 0.21 -2.79
C ALA A 617 -19.91 -0.95 -2.89
N ASP A 618 -20.75 -1.11 -1.86
CA ASP A 618 -21.86 -2.07 -1.89
C ASP A 618 -23.00 -1.51 -2.75
N GLY A 619 -23.19 -2.08 -3.95
CA GLY A 619 -24.15 -1.53 -4.90
C GLY A 619 -24.19 -2.23 -6.25
N PRO A 620 -25.02 -1.73 -7.19
CA PRO A 620 -25.12 -2.27 -8.54
C PRO A 620 -23.81 -2.09 -9.31
N LEU A 621 -23.56 -2.95 -10.31
CA LEU A 621 -22.37 -2.91 -11.18
C LEU A 621 -22.49 -1.83 -12.28
N VAL A 622 -22.93 -0.64 -11.89
CA VAL A 622 -23.07 0.51 -12.78
C VAL A 622 -21.70 1.13 -13.04
N THR A 623 -21.45 1.52 -14.28
CA THR A 623 -20.28 2.32 -14.65
C THR A 623 -20.69 3.65 -15.24
N ILE A 624 -19.88 4.67 -14.97
CA ILE A 624 -20.12 6.06 -15.38
C ILE A 624 -19.08 6.43 -16.44
N PRO A 625 -19.37 6.24 -17.74
CA PRO A 625 -18.41 6.51 -18.79
C PRO A 625 -18.22 8.02 -18.97
N ARG A 626 -17.12 8.38 -19.60
CA ARG A 626 -16.84 9.75 -20.02
C ARG A 626 -17.90 10.25 -21.01
N ARG A 627 -18.59 11.34 -20.66
CA ARG A 627 -19.53 12.05 -21.55
C ARG A 627 -19.03 13.46 -21.89
N THR A 628 -19.27 13.93 -23.10
CA THR A 628 -18.86 15.29 -23.56
C THR A 628 -19.98 16.32 -23.43
N THR A 629 -21.23 15.87 -23.30
CA THR A 629 -22.43 16.66 -23.04
C THR A 629 -23.13 16.17 -21.77
N PRO A 630 -23.88 17.02 -21.07
CA PRO A 630 -24.65 16.59 -19.90
C PRO A 630 -25.76 15.59 -20.23
N LEU A 631 -26.14 14.76 -19.26
CA LEU A 631 -27.26 13.82 -19.41
C LEU A 631 -28.58 14.54 -19.61
N ARG A 632 -28.73 15.71 -18.97
CA ARG A 632 -29.84 16.63 -19.20
C ARG A 632 -29.44 17.74 -20.16
N PRO A 633 -30.03 17.80 -21.37
CA PRO A 633 -29.73 18.84 -22.35
C PRO A 633 -29.96 20.26 -21.85
N GLU A 634 -30.84 20.45 -20.86
CA GLU A 634 -31.15 21.75 -20.26
C GLU A 634 -30.02 22.28 -19.35
N LEU A 635 -29.09 21.42 -18.94
CA LEU A 635 -27.91 21.86 -18.18
C LEU A 635 -26.93 22.56 -19.13
N PRO A 636 -26.46 23.78 -18.78
CA PRO A 636 -25.49 24.47 -19.61
C PRO A 636 -24.17 23.70 -19.66
N LYS A 637 -23.45 23.84 -20.78
CA LYS A 637 -22.19 23.13 -20.97
C LYS A 637 -21.11 23.66 -20.02
N MET A 638 -20.55 22.77 -19.20
CA MET A 638 -19.37 23.05 -18.40
C MET A 638 -18.09 22.84 -19.22
N LEU A 639 -17.24 23.85 -19.28
CA LEU A 639 -15.99 23.86 -20.03
C LEU A 639 -14.79 23.64 -19.13
N PHE A 640 -13.79 22.92 -19.63
CA PHE A 640 -12.47 22.88 -19.00
C PHE A 640 -11.80 24.25 -19.14
N GLY A 641 -11.26 24.78 -18.03
CA GLY A 641 -10.66 26.10 -18.02
C GLY A 641 -9.47 26.27 -18.97
N SER A 642 -9.05 27.52 -19.16
CA SER A 642 -8.03 27.88 -20.13
C SER A 642 -6.64 27.37 -19.69
N LYS A 643 -5.93 26.68 -20.58
CA LYS A 643 -4.61 26.06 -20.31
C LYS A 643 -3.53 26.75 -21.15
N PRO A 644 -2.52 27.39 -20.55
CA PRO A 644 -1.52 28.13 -21.31
C PRO A 644 -0.49 27.23 -21.99
N THR A 645 0.07 26.22 -21.29
CA THR A 645 1.19 25.37 -21.77
C THR A 645 2.38 26.22 -22.24
N ASP A 646 2.94 26.97 -21.32
CA ASP A 646 3.77 28.14 -21.61
C ASP A 646 4.99 28.27 -20.67
N GLY A 647 5.26 27.29 -19.81
CA GLY A 647 6.32 27.39 -18.80
C GLY A 647 6.06 28.42 -17.69
N GLY A 648 4.84 28.98 -17.61
CA GLY A 648 4.48 30.01 -16.64
C GLY A 648 4.69 31.45 -17.10
N PHE A 649 5.18 31.69 -18.33
CA PHE A 649 5.52 33.03 -18.80
C PHE A 649 4.32 33.94 -19.12
N LEU A 650 3.13 33.40 -19.38
CA LEU A 650 1.88 34.17 -19.52
C LEU A 650 1.21 34.48 -18.19
N ASN A 651 1.65 33.85 -17.09
CA ASN A 651 1.16 34.13 -15.76
C ASN A 651 1.95 35.30 -15.17
N LEU A 652 1.25 36.12 -14.38
CA LEU A 652 1.83 37.24 -13.66
C LEU A 652 1.36 37.16 -12.20
N ASP A 653 2.28 37.34 -11.28
CA ASP A 653 1.92 37.72 -9.91
C ASP A 653 1.54 39.21 -9.84
N ARG A 654 1.11 39.66 -8.65
CA ARG A 654 0.71 41.05 -8.43
C ARG A 654 1.84 42.05 -8.70
N ARG A 655 3.07 41.73 -8.27
CA ARG A 655 4.24 42.62 -8.45
C ARG A 655 4.62 42.71 -9.92
N GLU A 656 4.71 41.57 -10.61
CA GLU A 656 4.98 41.52 -12.04
C GLU A 656 3.94 42.28 -12.85
N ARG A 657 2.67 42.20 -12.46
CA ARG A 657 1.58 42.99 -13.06
C ARG A 657 1.79 44.49 -12.83
N ASP A 658 2.06 44.89 -11.59
CA ASP A 658 2.23 46.29 -11.22
C ASP A 658 3.45 46.92 -11.91
N ASP A 659 4.56 46.19 -11.97
CA ASP A 659 5.79 46.60 -12.67
C ASP A 659 5.54 46.73 -14.18
N LEU A 660 4.85 45.77 -14.79
CA LEU A 660 4.54 45.79 -16.22
C LEU A 660 3.65 46.99 -16.59
N VAL A 661 2.62 47.27 -15.79
CA VAL A 661 1.73 48.42 -16.01
C VAL A 661 2.43 49.75 -15.71
N GLY A 662 3.31 49.78 -14.70
CA GLY A 662 4.12 50.96 -14.37
C GLY A 662 5.10 51.33 -15.48
N ASN A 663 5.76 50.35 -16.08
CA ASN A 663 6.69 50.54 -17.19
C ASN A 663 5.99 50.78 -18.54
N SER A 664 4.81 50.19 -18.73
CA SER A 664 4.06 50.27 -19.99
C SER A 664 2.56 50.31 -19.72
N PRO A 665 1.96 51.49 -19.50
CA PRO A 665 0.54 51.62 -19.14
C PRO A 665 -0.43 50.99 -20.15
N HIS A 666 -0.06 50.97 -21.43
CA HIS A 666 -0.84 50.32 -22.49
C HIS A 666 -0.94 48.79 -22.34
N ALA A 667 -0.03 48.15 -21.59
CA ALA A 667 -0.08 46.71 -21.32
C ALA A 667 -1.35 46.29 -20.57
N ARG A 668 -1.99 47.22 -19.83
CA ARG A 668 -3.17 46.95 -18.99
C ARG A 668 -4.31 46.28 -19.76
N LYS A 669 -4.51 46.61 -21.04
CA LYS A 669 -5.61 46.02 -21.85
C LYS A 669 -5.42 44.53 -22.15
N PHE A 670 -4.19 44.02 -22.03
CA PHE A 670 -3.87 42.60 -22.25
C PHE A 670 -3.87 41.80 -20.95
N ILE A 671 -4.06 42.43 -19.80
CA ILE A 671 -3.98 41.78 -18.49
C ILE A 671 -5.39 41.44 -18.03
N LYS A 672 -5.60 40.18 -17.65
CA LYS A 672 -6.84 39.70 -17.04
C LYS A 672 -6.56 39.01 -15.73
N HIS A 673 -7.55 38.95 -14.84
CA HIS A 673 -7.46 38.08 -13.66
C HIS A 673 -7.39 36.61 -14.13
N TYR A 674 -6.60 35.78 -13.45
CA TYR A 674 -6.37 34.40 -13.84
C TYR A 674 -6.50 33.42 -12.68
N VAL A 675 -7.73 32.94 -12.47
CA VAL A 675 -8.14 32.25 -11.25
C VAL A 675 -8.19 30.73 -11.48
N GLY A 676 -7.57 29.97 -10.59
CA GLY A 676 -7.70 28.51 -10.48
C GLY A 676 -8.30 28.08 -9.15
N ALA A 677 -8.35 26.77 -8.90
CA ALA A 677 -8.90 26.22 -7.65
C ALA A 677 -8.29 26.86 -6.41
N ALA A 678 -6.95 26.90 -6.33
CA ALA A 678 -6.25 27.43 -5.17
C ALA A 678 -6.45 28.94 -5.02
N ASP A 679 -6.37 29.68 -6.13
CA ASP A 679 -6.52 31.13 -6.14
C ASP A 679 -7.93 31.53 -5.69
N PHE A 680 -8.95 30.82 -6.18
CA PHE A 680 -10.35 31.04 -5.81
C PHE A 680 -10.63 30.70 -4.34
N ILE A 681 -10.17 29.52 -3.88
CA ILE A 681 -10.47 29.04 -2.53
C ILE A 681 -9.73 29.88 -1.46
N ARG A 682 -8.49 30.28 -1.74
CA ARG A 682 -7.64 31.00 -0.77
C ARG A 682 -7.63 32.51 -0.95
N GLY A 683 -8.34 33.04 -1.94
CA GLY A 683 -8.37 34.49 -2.24
C GLY A 683 -7.03 35.02 -2.74
N GLU A 684 -6.24 34.22 -3.47
CA GLU A 684 -4.95 34.65 -4.01
C GLU A 684 -5.15 35.42 -5.32
N GLU A 685 -4.40 36.51 -5.50
CA GLU A 685 -4.43 37.30 -6.73
C GLU A 685 -3.40 36.78 -7.74
N ARG A 686 -3.88 36.31 -8.89
CA ARG A 686 -3.04 35.97 -10.04
C ARG A 686 -3.62 36.58 -11.31
N TYR A 687 -2.74 36.96 -12.22
CA TYR A 687 -3.09 37.57 -13.49
C TYR A 687 -2.50 36.77 -14.66
N CYS A 688 -3.01 37.03 -15.86
CA CYS A 688 -2.40 36.51 -17.08
C CYS A 688 -2.42 37.54 -18.21
N LEU A 689 -1.49 37.35 -19.15
CA LEU A 689 -1.51 38.00 -20.45
C LEU A 689 -2.47 37.27 -21.39
N TRP A 690 -3.60 37.90 -21.70
CA TRP A 690 -4.60 37.38 -22.63
C TRP A 690 -4.55 38.17 -23.95
N ILE A 691 -3.86 37.59 -24.93
CA ILE A 691 -3.49 38.27 -26.18
C ILE A 691 -4.24 37.64 -27.36
N ASN A 692 -4.88 38.46 -28.19
CA ASN A 692 -5.47 38.00 -29.46
C ASN A 692 -4.47 38.17 -30.61
N ASP A 693 -4.73 37.53 -31.75
CA ASP A 693 -3.80 37.55 -32.88
C ASP A 693 -3.59 38.94 -33.47
N GLU A 694 -4.67 39.73 -33.51
CA GLU A 694 -4.65 41.11 -33.97
C GLU A 694 -3.80 42.03 -33.10
N ASP A 695 -3.58 41.67 -31.84
CA ASP A 695 -2.82 42.45 -30.87
C ASP A 695 -1.31 42.13 -30.89
N VAL A 696 -0.89 41.06 -31.59
CA VAL A 696 0.50 40.58 -31.59
C VAL A 696 1.51 41.68 -31.97
N PRO A 697 1.29 42.50 -33.01
CA PRO A 697 2.21 43.58 -33.36
C PRO A 697 2.40 44.60 -32.23
N GLU A 698 1.33 44.90 -31.49
CA GLU A 698 1.36 45.88 -30.41
C GLU A 698 2.06 45.34 -29.16
N VAL A 699 1.79 44.08 -28.77
CA VAL A 699 2.45 43.48 -27.60
C VAL A 699 3.93 43.24 -27.82
N ARG A 700 4.37 43.00 -29.06
CA ARG A 700 5.81 42.87 -29.38
C ARG A 700 6.57 44.19 -29.26
N ALA A 701 5.87 45.33 -29.30
CA ALA A 701 6.48 46.63 -29.00
C ALA A 701 6.72 46.84 -27.50
N ILE A 702 6.19 45.97 -26.63
CA ILE A 702 6.38 46.03 -25.18
C ILE A 702 7.51 45.05 -24.80
N PRO A 703 8.72 45.54 -24.45
CA PRO A 703 9.91 44.68 -24.33
C PRO A 703 9.78 43.55 -23.30
N ASP A 704 9.04 43.77 -22.21
CA ASP A 704 8.82 42.75 -21.18
C ASP A 704 7.89 41.63 -21.66
N ILE A 705 6.89 41.95 -22.48
CA ILE A 705 5.99 40.93 -23.06
C ILE A 705 6.70 40.19 -24.18
N ASP A 706 7.43 40.88 -25.05
CA ASP A 706 8.18 40.26 -26.16
C ASP A 706 9.18 39.20 -25.66
N ARG A 707 9.94 39.52 -24.60
CA ARG A 707 10.83 38.57 -23.93
C ARG A 707 10.09 37.31 -23.43
N ARG A 708 8.88 37.46 -22.88
CA ARG A 708 8.05 36.34 -22.43
C ARG A 708 7.59 35.49 -23.62
N LEU A 709 7.16 36.10 -24.72
CA LEU A 709 6.73 35.38 -25.93
C LEU A 709 7.85 34.53 -26.52
N ASP A 710 9.08 35.05 -26.56
CA ASP A 710 10.23 34.30 -27.04
C ASP A 710 10.59 33.13 -26.11
N ALA A 711 10.50 33.33 -24.79
CA ALA A 711 10.69 32.26 -23.80
C ALA A 711 9.65 31.14 -23.95
N ILE A 712 8.38 31.49 -24.22
CA ILE A 712 7.30 30.52 -24.48
C ILE A 712 7.58 29.72 -25.74
N LYS A 713 7.99 30.40 -26.81
CA LYS A 713 8.33 29.74 -28.08
C LYS A 713 9.44 28.71 -27.87
N LYS A 714 10.51 29.09 -27.17
CA LYS A 714 11.61 28.18 -26.83
C LYS A 714 11.11 26.99 -26.00
N PHE A 715 10.39 27.26 -24.90
CA PHE A 715 9.83 26.21 -24.04
C PHE A 715 8.97 25.20 -24.80
N ARG A 716 8.13 25.68 -25.73
CA ARG A 716 7.25 24.82 -26.52
C ARG A 716 8.02 23.98 -27.54
N LEU A 717 9.05 24.54 -28.19
CA LEU A 717 9.92 23.81 -29.12
C LEU A 717 10.70 22.69 -28.43
N ASP A 718 11.09 22.89 -27.18
CA ASP A 718 11.83 21.90 -26.37
C ASP A 718 10.92 20.74 -25.88
N SER A 719 9.60 20.80 -26.11
CA SER A 719 8.66 19.78 -25.64
C SER A 719 8.77 18.44 -26.39
N LYS A 720 8.64 17.33 -25.66
CA LYS A 720 8.55 15.98 -26.25
C LYS A 720 7.26 15.77 -27.06
N ALA A 721 6.17 16.48 -26.75
CA ALA A 721 4.89 16.34 -27.42
C ALA A 721 4.82 17.16 -28.72
N ALA A 722 4.60 16.51 -29.86
CA ALA A 722 4.49 17.16 -31.18
C ALA A 722 3.46 18.31 -31.17
N SER A 723 2.25 18.04 -30.66
CA SER A 723 1.20 19.05 -30.53
C SER A 723 1.52 20.25 -29.62
N THR A 724 2.60 20.20 -28.83
CA THR A 724 3.09 21.36 -28.08
C THR A 724 4.14 22.13 -28.89
N ARG A 725 5.04 21.41 -29.59
CA ARG A 725 6.03 22.00 -30.50
C ARG A 725 5.36 22.76 -31.65
N ASP A 726 4.34 22.18 -32.27
CA ASP A 726 3.59 22.82 -33.36
C ASP A 726 2.93 24.12 -32.89
N TYR A 727 2.54 24.18 -31.61
CA TYR A 727 1.93 25.36 -30.99
C TYR A 727 2.96 26.44 -30.59
N ALA A 728 4.25 26.23 -30.83
CA ALA A 728 5.28 27.24 -30.65
C ALA A 728 5.18 28.39 -31.66
N GLU A 729 4.48 28.19 -32.77
CA GLU A 729 4.15 29.26 -33.75
C GLU A 729 3.25 30.35 -33.14
N TYR A 730 2.46 30.01 -32.11
CA TYR A 730 1.50 30.91 -31.47
C TYR A 730 1.85 31.18 -29.99
N PRO A 731 3.03 31.74 -29.67
CA PRO A 731 3.52 31.87 -28.29
C PRO A 731 2.61 32.76 -27.42
N HIS A 732 1.87 33.68 -28.03
CA HIS A 732 0.94 34.59 -27.36
C HIS A 732 -0.38 33.91 -26.95
N ARG A 733 -0.73 32.77 -27.55
CA ARG A 733 -2.00 32.08 -27.29
C ARG A 733 -1.87 31.07 -26.15
N PHE A 734 -2.94 30.97 -25.37
CA PHE A 734 -3.21 29.80 -24.54
C PHE A 734 -3.58 28.60 -25.43
N ARG A 735 -3.05 27.41 -25.13
CA ARG A 735 -3.33 26.17 -25.88
C ARG A 735 -4.81 25.74 -25.80
N GLN A 736 -5.44 25.91 -24.64
CA GLN A 736 -6.88 25.75 -24.45
C GLN A 736 -7.47 27.12 -24.10
N ARG A 737 -8.43 27.62 -24.87
CA ARG A 737 -9.11 28.90 -24.63
C ARG A 737 -10.59 28.64 -24.37
N ALA A 738 -11.01 28.76 -23.12
CA ALA A 738 -12.41 28.64 -22.73
C ALA A 738 -13.06 29.97 -22.37
N TYR A 739 -12.25 31.00 -22.11
CA TYR A 739 -12.70 32.31 -21.64
C TYR A 739 -13.72 32.98 -22.57
N LYS A 740 -14.77 33.51 -21.95
CA LYS A 740 -15.70 34.47 -22.54
C LYS A 740 -15.79 35.71 -21.64
N PRO A 741 -15.99 36.91 -22.19
CA PRO A 741 -16.13 38.14 -21.42
C PRO A 741 -17.54 38.27 -20.82
N THR A 742 -17.99 37.26 -20.06
CA THR A 742 -19.29 37.23 -19.38
C THR A 742 -19.14 36.72 -17.95
N GLU A 743 -20.18 36.87 -17.14
CA GLU A 743 -20.21 36.24 -15.81
C GLU A 743 -20.13 34.72 -15.93
N SER A 744 -19.44 34.09 -14.98
CA SER A 744 -19.20 32.66 -15.01
C SER A 744 -19.24 32.04 -13.63
N ILE A 745 -19.66 30.78 -13.56
CA ILE A 745 -19.47 29.93 -12.38
C ILE A 745 -18.12 29.22 -12.51
N ILE A 746 -17.29 29.31 -11.48
CA ILE A 746 -16.10 28.50 -11.31
C ILE A 746 -16.38 27.29 -10.42
N VAL A 747 -16.03 26.10 -10.91
CA VAL A 747 -15.95 24.87 -10.12
C VAL A 747 -14.49 24.47 -9.98
N PRO A 748 -13.89 24.53 -8.77
CA PRO A 748 -12.50 24.11 -8.55
C PRO A 748 -12.25 22.67 -9.00
N SER A 749 -11.14 22.43 -9.71
CA SER A 749 -10.81 21.06 -10.14
C SER A 749 -10.31 20.18 -8.99
N ILE A 750 -9.74 20.79 -7.95
CA ILE A 750 -9.23 20.11 -6.76
C ILE A 750 -9.72 20.89 -5.54
N SER A 751 -10.27 20.19 -4.55
CA SER A 751 -10.63 20.76 -3.25
C SER A 751 -10.41 19.74 -2.16
N SER A 752 -10.11 20.22 -0.94
CA SER A 752 -9.87 19.33 0.19
C SER A 752 -11.02 18.37 0.42
N GLY A 753 -10.69 17.09 0.62
CA GLY A 753 -11.66 16.03 0.92
C GLY A 753 -12.36 16.20 2.28
N ARG A 754 -11.85 17.08 3.16
CA ARG A 754 -12.46 17.37 4.46
C ARG A 754 -13.73 18.22 4.35
N ARG A 755 -13.87 19.04 3.31
CA ARG A 755 -14.98 19.99 3.20
C ARG A 755 -16.27 19.26 2.86
N GLU A 756 -17.36 19.63 3.51
CA GLU A 756 -18.70 19.13 3.17
C GLU A 756 -19.11 19.57 1.75
N TYR A 757 -18.70 20.78 1.34
CA TYR A 757 -18.98 21.32 0.01
C TYR A 757 -17.68 21.78 -0.66
N VAL A 758 -17.52 21.44 -1.94
CA VAL A 758 -16.51 22.08 -2.79
C VAL A 758 -16.89 23.57 -2.95
N PRO A 759 -16.00 24.52 -2.62
CA PRO A 759 -16.33 25.93 -2.76
C PRO A 759 -16.45 26.32 -4.23
N ILE A 760 -17.68 26.46 -4.71
CA ILE A 760 -18.04 26.95 -6.05
C ILE A 760 -18.45 28.42 -5.91
N GLY A 761 -18.36 29.23 -6.95
CA GLY A 761 -18.91 30.59 -6.95
C GLY A 761 -18.84 31.31 -8.28
N PHE A 762 -19.14 32.60 -8.27
CA PHE A 762 -19.23 33.44 -9.46
C PHE A 762 -17.95 34.25 -9.67
N LEU A 763 -17.60 34.48 -10.93
CA LEU A 763 -16.50 35.34 -11.36
C LEU A 763 -16.99 36.30 -12.44
N GLY A 764 -16.54 37.54 -12.37
CA GLY A 764 -16.90 38.60 -13.31
C GLY A 764 -16.25 38.45 -14.70
N PRO A 765 -16.70 39.26 -15.67
CA PRO A 765 -16.33 39.13 -17.08
C PRO A 765 -14.83 39.33 -17.36
N ASP A 766 -14.07 39.98 -16.47
CA ASP A 766 -12.63 40.20 -16.65
C ASP A 766 -11.73 39.07 -16.12
N THR A 767 -12.33 37.94 -15.72
CA THR A 767 -11.60 36.81 -15.12
C THR A 767 -11.51 35.62 -16.06
N VAL A 768 -10.28 35.19 -16.35
CA VAL A 768 -9.98 33.94 -17.06
C VAL A 768 -9.89 32.82 -16.03
N ILE A 769 -10.75 31.80 -16.15
CA ILE A 769 -10.65 30.58 -15.34
C ILE A 769 -9.54 29.69 -15.92
N SER A 770 -8.59 29.30 -15.07
CA SER A 770 -7.47 28.42 -15.41
C SER A 770 -7.89 26.96 -15.57
N ASN A 771 -7.00 26.15 -16.15
CA ASN A 771 -7.16 24.70 -16.26
C ASN A 771 -7.16 23.94 -14.92
N LYS A 772 -7.09 24.64 -13.79
CA LYS A 772 -7.33 24.12 -12.43
C LYS A 772 -8.74 24.44 -11.93
N GLY A 773 -9.64 24.80 -12.84
CA GLY A 773 -11.07 24.96 -12.59
C GLY A 773 -11.86 24.62 -13.85
N PHE A 774 -13.16 24.51 -13.67
CA PHE A 774 -14.14 24.39 -14.74
C PHE A 774 -15.02 25.63 -14.77
N ALA A 775 -15.42 26.03 -15.96
CA ALA A 775 -16.16 27.25 -16.21
C ALA A 775 -17.54 26.94 -16.80
N ILE A 776 -18.57 27.55 -16.26
CA ILE A 776 -19.90 27.61 -16.87
C ILE A 776 -20.19 29.09 -17.13
N TYR A 777 -20.22 29.49 -18.39
CA TYR A 777 -20.52 30.87 -18.78
C TYR A 777 -22.02 31.05 -18.94
N ASP A 778 -22.49 32.27 -18.69
CA ASP A 778 -23.89 32.65 -18.89
C ASP A 778 -24.86 31.78 -18.06
N ALA A 779 -24.40 31.34 -16.87
CA ALA A 779 -25.11 30.40 -16.01
C ALA A 779 -26.09 31.12 -15.08
N GLU A 780 -27.31 30.60 -14.99
CA GLU A 780 -28.33 31.11 -14.08
C GLU A 780 -28.08 30.64 -12.62
N PRO A 781 -28.45 31.44 -11.60
CA PRO A 781 -28.12 31.14 -10.20
C PRO A 781 -28.68 29.82 -9.65
N TRP A 782 -29.80 29.31 -10.16
CA TRP A 782 -30.34 28.02 -9.72
C TRP A 782 -29.34 26.85 -9.90
N LEU A 783 -28.44 26.96 -10.90
CA LEU A 783 -27.44 25.92 -11.13
C LEU A 783 -26.39 25.91 -10.02
N PHE A 784 -26.02 27.09 -9.51
CA PHE A 784 -25.13 27.20 -8.37
C PHE A 784 -25.70 26.46 -7.14
N ALA A 785 -27.00 26.64 -6.85
CA ALA A 785 -27.67 25.93 -5.77
C ALA A 785 -27.61 24.41 -5.93
N LEU A 786 -27.82 23.88 -7.14
CA LEU A 786 -27.69 22.44 -7.38
C LEU A 786 -26.26 21.93 -7.17
N LEU A 787 -25.27 22.63 -7.73
CA LEU A 787 -23.87 22.21 -7.65
C LEU A 787 -23.27 22.36 -6.26
N THR A 788 -23.91 23.13 -5.38
CA THR A 788 -23.49 23.33 -3.98
C THR A 788 -24.38 22.59 -2.97
N SER A 789 -25.10 21.55 -3.42
CA SER A 789 -25.93 20.68 -2.58
C SER A 789 -25.22 19.41 -2.15
N LYS A 790 -25.62 18.83 -1.01
CA LYS A 790 -25.19 17.49 -0.56
C LYS A 790 -25.45 16.41 -1.60
N MET A 791 -26.54 16.51 -2.36
CA MET A 791 -26.83 15.58 -3.46
C MET A 791 -25.71 15.58 -4.52
N HIS A 792 -25.22 16.75 -4.90
CA HIS A 792 -24.13 16.85 -5.86
C HIS A 792 -22.77 16.47 -5.25
N MET A 793 -22.54 16.80 -3.97
CA MET A 793 -21.32 16.40 -3.26
C MET A 793 -21.23 14.89 -3.06
N ALA A 794 -22.35 14.22 -2.76
CA ALA A 794 -22.44 12.77 -2.69
C ALA A 794 -22.08 12.15 -4.06
N TRP A 795 -22.67 12.66 -5.15
CA TRP A 795 -22.33 12.22 -6.51
C TRP A 795 -20.83 12.39 -6.82
N LEU A 796 -20.28 13.57 -6.58
CA LEU A 796 -18.84 13.84 -6.73
C LEU A 796 -17.99 12.88 -5.90
N GLY A 797 -18.40 12.61 -4.65
CA GLY A 797 -17.67 11.72 -3.75
C GLY A 797 -17.64 10.27 -4.22
N ALA A 798 -18.71 9.80 -4.86
CA ALA A 798 -18.82 8.44 -5.35
C ALA A 798 -18.18 8.21 -6.73
N VAL A 799 -18.41 9.12 -7.70
CA VAL A 799 -17.98 8.91 -9.10
C VAL A 799 -16.79 9.75 -9.53
N GLY A 800 -16.46 10.78 -8.75
CA GLY A 800 -15.33 11.68 -9.03
C GLY A 800 -13.97 10.99 -8.91
N GLY A 801 -12.94 11.67 -9.41
CA GLY A 801 -11.57 11.27 -9.11
C GLY A 801 -11.17 11.74 -7.71
N ARG A 802 -10.04 11.23 -7.21
CA ARG A 802 -9.35 11.82 -6.06
C ARG A 802 -7.91 12.16 -6.41
N MET A 803 -7.40 13.24 -5.82
CA MET A 803 -5.97 13.48 -5.73
C MET A 803 -5.54 13.16 -4.30
N ARG A 804 -5.01 11.94 -4.10
CA ARG A 804 -4.85 11.33 -2.77
C ARG A 804 -6.23 11.13 -2.11
N GLU A 805 -6.59 11.97 -1.15
CA GLU A 805 -7.90 11.97 -0.47
C GLU A 805 -8.78 13.16 -0.90
N ASP A 806 -8.21 14.14 -1.57
CA ASP A 806 -8.89 15.37 -1.98
C ASP A 806 -9.80 15.12 -3.18
N PHE A 807 -10.93 15.82 -3.24
CA PHE A 807 -11.84 15.76 -4.37
C PHE A 807 -11.14 16.22 -5.64
N GLN A 808 -11.24 15.43 -6.70
CA GLN A 808 -10.85 15.84 -8.04
C GLN A 808 -12.09 15.87 -8.95
N TYR A 809 -12.56 17.09 -9.21
CA TYR A 809 -13.74 17.33 -10.02
C TYR A 809 -13.43 17.07 -11.51
N SER A 810 -14.42 16.59 -12.25
CA SER A 810 -14.34 16.40 -13.70
C SER A 810 -15.68 16.75 -14.34
N ASN A 811 -15.68 17.64 -15.33
CA ASN A 811 -16.91 17.93 -16.08
C ASN A 811 -17.40 16.70 -16.86
N THR A 812 -16.51 15.85 -17.37
CA THR A 812 -16.89 14.72 -18.22
C THR A 812 -17.36 13.48 -17.45
N ILE A 813 -17.02 13.39 -16.16
CA ILE A 813 -17.42 12.27 -15.30
C ILE A 813 -18.48 12.68 -14.29
N VAL A 814 -18.31 13.82 -13.62
CA VAL A 814 -19.21 14.25 -12.54
C VAL A 814 -20.38 15.02 -13.11
N TYR A 815 -20.11 16.22 -13.66
CA TYR A 815 -21.17 17.13 -14.11
C TYR A 815 -22.00 16.53 -15.24
N ASN A 816 -21.33 15.99 -16.27
CA ASN A 816 -22.02 15.51 -17.46
C ASN A 816 -22.83 14.23 -17.20
N ASN A 817 -22.53 13.47 -16.14
CA ASN A 817 -23.29 12.30 -15.73
C ASN A 817 -24.20 12.58 -14.53
N PHE A 818 -24.29 13.82 -14.04
CA PHE A 818 -25.12 14.11 -12.88
C PHE A 818 -26.61 13.95 -13.25
N PRO A 819 -27.35 13.00 -12.64
CA PRO A 819 -28.70 12.64 -13.07
C PRO A 819 -29.72 13.62 -12.49
N VAL A 820 -29.84 14.79 -13.10
CA VAL A 820 -30.76 15.86 -12.65
C VAL A 820 -32.20 15.55 -13.12
N PRO A 821 -33.22 15.58 -12.23
CA PRO A 821 -34.62 15.49 -12.62
C PRO A 821 -35.07 16.68 -13.48
N ASP A 822 -36.23 16.59 -14.12
CA ASP A 822 -36.82 17.74 -14.80
C ASP A 822 -37.18 18.85 -13.79
N LEU A 823 -36.72 20.07 -14.06
CA LEU A 823 -36.85 21.22 -13.17
C LEU A 823 -37.88 22.21 -13.70
N LYS A 824 -39.03 22.25 -13.03
CA LYS A 824 -40.08 23.23 -13.32
C LYS A 824 -39.59 24.67 -13.07
N PRO A 825 -40.10 25.69 -13.79
CA PRO A 825 -39.70 27.08 -13.59
C PRO A 825 -39.79 27.56 -12.14
N LYS A 826 -40.88 27.21 -11.44
CA LYS A 826 -41.06 27.53 -10.01
C LYS A 826 -39.95 26.93 -9.12
N THR A 827 -39.49 25.72 -9.42
CA THR A 827 -38.40 25.07 -8.69
C THR A 827 -37.08 25.80 -8.95
N LYS A 828 -36.81 26.20 -10.20
CA LYS A 828 -35.62 27.02 -10.54
C LYS A 828 -35.61 28.36 -9.82
N GLU A 829 -36.77 28.99 -9.66
CA GLU A 829 -36.91 30.23 -8.89
C GLU A 829 -36.59 30.00 -7.39
N GLN A 830 -37.10 28.92 -6.80
CA GLN A 830 -36.78 28.56 -5.40
C GLN A 830 -35.29 28.27 -5.20
N LEU A 831 -34.66 27.54 -6.14
CA LEU A 831 -33.21 27.29 -6.13
C LEU A 831 -32.41 28.58 -6.30
N THR A 832 -32.92 29.53 -7.08
CA THR A 832 -32.29 30.85 -7.23
C THR A 832 -32.30 31.61 -5.90
N GLN A 833 -33.40 31.55 -5.14
CA GLN A 833 -33.48 32.18 -3.82
C GLN A 833 -32.50 31.57 -2.82
N THR A 834 -32.36 30.23 -2.78
CA THR A 834 -31.38 29.57 -1.90
C THR A 834 -29.94 29.86 -2.33
N ALA A 835 -29.66 29.91 -3.64
CA ALA A 835 -28.37 30.33 -4.18
C ALA A 835 -27.98 31.74 -3.71
N LEU A 836 -28.89 32.72 -3.89
CA LEU A 836 -28.66 34.10 -3.46
C LEU A 836 -28.45 34.19 -1.95
N ARG A 837 -29.23 33.44 -1.16
CA ARG A 837 -29.05 33.41 0.30
C ARG A 837 -27.66 32.90 0.70
N ILE A 838 -27.14 31.87 0.05
CA ILE A 838 -25.77 31.37 0.31
C ILE A 838 -24.75 32.45 -0.02
N LEU A 839 -24.90 33.14 -1.15
CA LEU A 839 -23.99 34.23 -1.55
C LEU A 839 -24.06 35.43 -0.59
N ASP A 840 -25.25 35.84 -0.17
CA ASP A 840 -25.46 36.93 0.79
C ASP A 840 -24.76 36.63 2.12
N VAL A 841 -24.85 35.39 2.60
CA VAL A 841 -24.18 34.98 3.84
C VAL A 841 -22.66 34.95 3.68
N ARG A 842 -22.14 34.51 2.52
CA ARG A 842 -20.70 34.60 2.26
C ARG A 842 -20.20 36.04 2.26
N GLU A 843 -20.97 36.96 1.64
CA GLU A 843 -20.64 38.38 1.61
C GLU A 843 -20.69 39.04 2.99
N TYR A 844 -21.60 38.57 3.87
CA TYR A 844 -21.64 39.01 5.27
C TYR A 844 -20.32 38.72 6.03
N TYR A 845 -19.59 37.68 5.63
CA TYR A 845 -18.29 37.30 6.17
C TYR A 845 -17.14 37.58 5.18
N CYS A 846 -17.17 38.73 4.51
CA CYS A 846 -16.23 39.09 3.44
C CYS A 846 -14.76 39.18 3.89
N GLU A 847 -14.48 39.23 5.18
CA GLU A 847 -13.13 39.18 5.75
C GLU A 847 -12.48 37.79 5.68
N ASN A 848 -13.29 36.72 5.51
CA ASN A 848 -12.82 35.34 5.49
C ASN A 848 -12.69 34.82 4.05
N THR A 849 -11.67 34.00 3.82
CA THR A 849 -11.52 33.27 2.56
C THR A 849 -12.54 32.13 2.46
N LEU A 850 -12.82 31.65 1.24
CA LEU A 850 -13.65 30.45 1.05
C LEU A 850 -13.02 29.21 1.71
N ALA A 851 -11.69 29.18 1.85
CA ALA A 851 -10.99 28.11 2.57
C ALA A 851 -11.40 28.05 4.04
N GLU A 852 -11.53 29.22 4.68
CA GLU A 852 -11.92 29.38 6.09
C GLU A 852 -13.42 29.19 6.28
N LEU A 853 -14.24 29.79 5.41
CA LEU A 853 -15.70 29.68 5.46
C LEU A 853 -16.20 28.24 5.29
N TYR A 854 -15.48 27.42 4.51
CA TYR A 854 -15.83 26.02 4.26
C TYR A 854 -14.93 25.02 4.99
N ASP A 855 -14.15 25.47 5.97
CA ASP A 855 -13.52 24.55 6.92
C ASP A 855 -14.61 23.97 7.84
N PRO A 856 -14.80 22.63 7.90
CA PRO A 856 -15.87 22.03 8.71
C PRO A 856 -15.87 22.48 10.17
N ASP A 857 -14.69 22.73 10.73
CA ASP A 857 -14.50 23.11 12.13
C ASP A 857 -14.77 24.61 12.38
N LYS A 858 -14.81 25.43 11.32
CA LYS A 858 -14.95 26.91 11.41
C LYS A 858 -16.16 27.47 10.66
N MET A 859 -16.85 26.65 9.87
CA MET A 859 -17.97 27.08 9.03
C MET A 859 -19.04 27.77 9.88
N PRO A 860 -19.37 29.05 9.62
CA PRO A 860 -20.35 29.80 10.41
C PRO A 860 -21.74 29.16 10.37
N ASP A 861 -22.47 29.21 11.48
CA ASP A 861 -23.81 28.61 11.59
C ASP A 861 -24.79 29.15 10.55
N LEU A 862 -24.74 30.45 10.25
CA LEU A 862 -25.58 31.06 9.21
C LEU A 862 -25.31 30.49 7.82
N LEU A 863 -24.05 30.14 7.52
CA LEU A 863 -23.69 29.54 6.25
C LEU A 863 -24.12 28.08 6.20
N ARG A 864 -23.97 27.36 7.32
CA ARG A 864 -24.46 25.98 7.47
C ARG A 864 -25.98 25.91 7.28
N GLU A 865 -26.72 26.81 7.93
CA GLU A 865 -28.18 26.92 7.78
C GLU A 865 -28.59 27.25 6.34
N ALA A 866 -27.86 28.14 5.66
CA ALA A 866 -28.14 28.46 4.25
C ALA A 866 -27.96 27.22 3.34
N HIS A 867 -26.93 26.41 3.60
CA HIS A 867 -26.71 25.15 2.90
C HIS A 867 -27.77 24.09 3.27
N ASP A 868 -28.12 23.92 4.53
CA ASP A 868 -29.13 22.95 4.97
C ASP A 868 -30.51 23.25 4.34
N ASN A 869 -30.87 24.54 4.21
CA ASN A 869 -32.08 24.95 3.50
C ASN A 869 -32.03 24.63 2.00
N ASN A 870 -30.86 24.82 1.37
CA ASN A 870 -30.64 24.44 -0.02
C ASN A 870 -30.72 22.92 -0.21
N ASP A 871 -30.10 22.15 0.68
CA ASP A 871 -30.12 20.69 0.65
C ASP A 871 -31.53 20.15 0.85
N ALA A 872 -32.30 20.69 1.80
CA ALA A 872 -33.69 20.29 2.00
C ALA A 872 -34.55 20.50 0.75
N LEU A 873 -34.31 21.60 0.01
CA LEU A 873 -34.98 21.86 -1.26
C LEU A 873 -34.51 20.89 -2.35
N VAL A 874 -33.21 20.67 -2.49
CA VAL A 874 -32.65 19.75 -3.50
C VAL A 874 -33.08 18.31 -3.23
N ASP A 875 -32.98 17.83 -1.99
CA ASP A 875 -33.45 16.51 -1.59
C ASP A 875 -34.93 16.32 -1.98
N LYS A 876 -35.78 17.32 -1.75
CA LYS A 876 -37.19 17.28 -2.15
C LYS A 876 -37.41 17.14 -3.66
N ILE A 877 -36.50 17.67 -4.49
CA ILE A 877 -36.54 17.49 -5.95
C ILE A 877 -36.27 16.02 -6.34
N TYR A 878 -35.39 15.34 -5.60
CA TYR A 878 -35.00 13.96 -5.87
C TYR A 878 -35.88 12.91 -5.19
N GLN A 879 -36.56 13.26 -4.10
CA GLN A 879 -37.42 12.35 -3.34
C GLN A 879 -38.55 11.73 -4.19
N ARG A 880 -38.66 10.40 -4.14
CA ARG A 880 -39.81 9.65 -4.64
C ARG A 880 -40.67 9.20 -3.46
N GLY A 881 -41.66 10.01 -3.10
CA GLY A 881 -42.57 9.75 -1.98
C GLY A 881 -42.36 10.71 -0.80
N SER A 882 -42.75 10.28 0.39
CA SER A 882 -42.79 11.13 1.61
C SER A 882 -41.63 10.90 2.59
N LYS A 883 -40.68 10.01 2.28
CA LYS A 883 -39.52 9.75 3.15
C LYS A 883 -38.36 10.71 2.79
N PRO A 884 -37.82 11.46 3.77
CA PRO A 884 -36.62 12.27 3.57
C PRO A 884 -35.38 11.37 3.48
N PHE A 885 -34.30 11.89 2.88
CA PHE A 885 -32.99 11.24 2.90
C PHE A 885 -32.30 11.49 4.23
N HIS A 886 -31.82 10.44 4.89
CA HIS A 886 -31.15 10.50 6.18
C HIS A 886 -29.62 10.30 6.08
N SER A 887 -29.12 9.81 4.94
CA SER A 887 -27.70 9.58 4.69
C SER A 887 -27.32 9.82 3.23
N ASP A 888 -26.02 9.97 2.97
CA ASP A 888 -25.51 10.08 1.60
C ASP A 888 -25.65 8.77 0.82
N ASP A 889 -25.66 7.61 1.49
CA ASP A 889 -25.94 6.32 0.85
C ASP A 889 -27.35 6.28 0.24
N GLU A 890 -28.35 6.83 0.94
CA GLU A 890 -29.71 6.93 0.42
C GLU A 890 -29.80 7.89 -0.79
N ARG A 891 -29.06 9.01 -0.74
CA ARG A 891 -28.92 9.95 -1.88
C ARG A 891 -28.28 9.26 -3.08
N LEU A 892 -27.18 8.54 -2.86
CA LEU A 892 -26.45 7.82 -3.89
C LEU A 892 -27.30 6.72 -4.53
N ALA A 893 -28.03 5.95 -3.74
CA ALA A 893 -28.93 4.93 -4.26
C ALA A 893 -29.98 5.52 -5.22
N GLU A 894 -30.59 6.66 -4.87
CA GLU A 894 -31.53 7.35 -5.76
C GLU A 894 -30.83 7.94 -7.00
N LEU A 895 -29.63 8.49 -6.86
CA LEU A 895 -28.84 9.02 -7.98
C LEU A 895 -28.48 7.92 -8.98
N PHE A 896 -27.95 6.79 -8.54
CA PHE A 896 -27.62 5.67 -9.42
C PHE A 896 -28.87 5.11 -10.10
N LYS A 897 -29.98 4.96 -9.37
CA LYS A 897 -31.25 4.54 -9.97
C LYS A 897 -31.73 5.49 -11.05
N ARG A 898 -31.66 6.81 -10.81
CA ARG A 898 -32.01 7.82 -11.83
C ARG A 898 -31.07 7.80 -13.02
N TYR A 899 -29.78 7.64 -12.76
CA TYR A 899 -28.78 7.50 -13.80
C TYR A 899 -29.12 6.32 -14.71
N GLU A 900 -29.37 5.13 -14.15
CA GLU A 900 -29.79 3.94 -14.89
C GLU A 900 -31.05 4.18 -15.73
N GLU A 901 -32.09 4.80 -15.15
CA GLU A 901 -33.32 5.14 -15.87
C GLU A 901 -33.08 6.11 -17.04
N MET A 902 -32.15 7.05 -16.87
CA MET A 902 -31.80 8.03 -17.89
C MET A 902 -30.91 7.46 -18.99
N THR A 903 -30.12 6.42 -18.69
CA THR A 903 -29.22 5.77 -19.65
C THR A 903 -29.77 4.46 -20.22
N ALA A 904 -30.90 3.96 -19.73
CA ALA A 904 -31.50 2.68 -20.17
C ALA A 904 -31.78 2.58 -21.67
N GLY A 905 -31.85 3.70 -22.40
CA GLY A 905 -32.01 3.75 -23.85
C GLY A 905 -30.73 4.11 -24.64
N GLU A 906 -29.58 4.27 -23.98
CA GLU A 906 -28.29 4.56 -24.62
C GLU A 906 -27.49 3.29 -24.98
N ASN A 907 -27.95 2.10 -24.55
CA ASN A 907 -27.30 0.80 -24.78
C ASN A 907 -27.71 0.11 -26.08
#